data_AF-A0A514XGW7-F1
#
_entry.id   AF-A0A514XGW7-F1
#
_cell.length_a   1.000
_cell.length_b   1.000
_cell.length_c   1.000
_cell.angle_alpha   90.00
_cell.angle_beta   90.00
_cell.angle_gamma   90.00
#
_symmetry.space_group_name_H-M   'P 1'
#
loop_
_entity.id
_entity.type
_entity.pdbx_description
1 polymer ?
#
loop_
_entity_poly.entity_id
_entity_poly.type
_entity_poly.pdbx_seq_one_letter_code
_entity_poly.pdbx_strand_id
1 'polypeptide(L)'
;MKKALRISLAITLLLAACAPKVQSPSLGGGTQIFGPRFSDVNLREGLRESDATKLDISWQGEVSTSNFFRQAQNVHTLGLLTNNPTLRQKGLTWIKKFYSQPKTTSYQALALAPYAGLVIAQTKTEVTSSLETIQSDLARAKVQLRERLISIGKQFPWASRQVRVEILIKEVENFTESFIGQIPSLGLSAPVEEGLITEISAQTKPYFAKMAAFTKSFYESTNFYKNLGLIQQLLKEFEVTLPDEYSKQLSQGLQIGRGIEVIGDAQGALTVLVDVWRTLTPEEREKYYGSANETLYDFLRKQNEKELECLRTPGCRGGPIDGITKKVFILPKIEKFGVLKIRDTLNETALKFLTNVVENFALGFVHEIPVIFADNVDNGITKKAADIRDVQNNYEPYVKDLLHKWSVKKMNSYEGKVAGFETPSIQLQLTKKSPLQIQGVGSPASLKANTAGSSVMARSLLMENTDDASLGLQTALSQVNKLITIGGYRDINDRLVPALLSPVEKVKHPLDIMKLSEMPYSYRIPDQVTLQDPFHVNPGMDYAKDFSAASFAEQIDGLSQMLKITADWKVSSFDKYLGNIKAQELIEDIQSSEFARPLFPKDMFFALNVGDVAVLLKDITKKATPVFLVTLDDNIIWADQYSTSNETAIMGGIVDMKDGVKSNIVRSVDVAKFLLSLNEFLAATDGVEKTKSSILLEKDSNGRSNLDDLIEGRRDLKLLIVSLANFISNQLINEDSLVQSQYKLKEFKRSAEVPYRAYEQAYAIRALLAAWKLTKIDAYLWSAQEIYYAMNKQLFNPKEQFYVNGDGTTLDFPQKVVTLLALTELAPHLPVESNVQLSKITSPWLQALSGLQN
;
A
#
# COMPACT_ATOMS: atom_id res chain seq x y z
N MET A 1 10.69 52.43 -56.85
CA MET A 1 11.51 52.25 -55.62
C MET A 1 11.89 50.78 -55.31
N LYS A 2 12.27 49.96 -56.30
CA LYS A 2 12.82 48.60 -56.09
C LYS A 2 14.06 48.26 -56.95
N LYS A 3 14.68 49.27 -57.59
CA LYS A 3 15.97 49.11 -58.32
C LYS A 3 17.13 49.95 -57.77
N ALA A 4 16.87 50.97 -56.94
CA ALA A 4 17.92 51.81 -56.34
C ALA A 4 18.56 51.19 -55.07
N LEU A 5 17.90 50.26 -54.38
CA LEU A 5 18.45 49.61 -53.16
C LEU A 5 19.43 48.45 -53.45
N ARG A 6 19.48 47.95 -54.70
CA ARG A 6 20.39 46.84 -55.08
C ARG A 6 21.78 47.31 -55.49
N ILE A 7 21.96 48.59 -55.87
CA ILE A 7 23.26 49.12 -56.29
C ILE A 7 24.07 49.58 -55.07
N SER A 8 23.42 50.09 -54.02
CA SER A 8 24.11 50.51 -52.79
C SER A 8 24.63 49.35 -51.93
N LEU A 9 24.10 48.14 -52.06
CA LEU A 9 24.58 46.96 -51.31
C LEU A 9 25.76 46.24 -51.98
N ALA A 10 25.94 46.43 -53.30
CA ALA A 10 27.08 45.87 -54.03
C ALA A 10 28.36 46.71 -53.85
N ILE A 11 28.22 48.02 -53.62
CA ILE A 11 29.35 48.94 -53.45
C ILE A 11 29.95 48.86 -52.03
N THR A 12 29.15 48.53 -51.00
CA THR A 12 29.66 48.27 -49.64
C THR A 12 30.43 46.96 -49.51
N LEU A 13 30.19 45.98 -50.39
CA LEU A 13 30.93 44.71 -50.42
C LEU A 13 32.25 44.78 -51.23
N LEU A 14 32.46 45.84 -52.03
CA LEU A 14 33.66 46.01 -52.85
C LEU A 14 34.76 46.88 -52.21
N LEU A 15 34.50 47.55 -51.08
CA LEU A 15 35.49 48.37 -50.37
C LEU A 15 36.12 47.69 -49.14
N ALA A 16 35.80 46.43 -48.85
CA ALA A 16 36.51 45.62 -47.86
C ALA A 16 37.75 44.88 -48.44
N ALA A 17 38.06 45.09 -49.72
CA ALA A 17 39.18 44.45 -50.41
C ALA A 17 40.31 45.45 -50.68
N CYS A 18 40.92 46.01 -49.61
CA CYS A 18 42.27 46.61 -49.62
C CYS A 18 42.74 46.85 -48.18
N ALA A 19 43.07 45.77 -47.46
CA ALA A 19 43.91 45.83 -46.26
C ALA A 19 45.26 45.14 -46.59
N PRO A 20 46.40 45.68 -46.12
CA PRO A 20 47.71 45.19 -46.50
C PRO A 20 47.93 43.75 -46.02
N LYS A 21 48.54 42.94 -46.89
CA LYS A 21 48.98 41.56 -46.66
C LYS A 21 49.71 41.46 -45.31
N VAL A 22 49.06 40.88 -44.31
CA VAL A 22 49.74 40.19 -43.23
C VAL A 22 50.30 38.91 -43.83
N GLN A 23 51.62 38.73 -43.80
CA GLN A 23 52.25 37.46 -44.10
C GLN A 23 51.73 36.44 -43.08
N SER A 24 50.76 35.63 -43.48
CA SER A 24 50.45 34.39 -42.80
C SER A 24 51.71 33.52 -42.86
N PRO A 25 52.22 33.05 -41.72
CA PRO A 25 53.17 31.94 -41.73
C PRO A 25 52.50 30.81 -42.52
N SER A 26 53.20 30.26 -43.51
CA SER A 26 52.78 29.02 -44.16
C SER A 26 52.84 27.90 -43.12
N LEU A 27 51.74 27.70 -42.40
CA LEU A 27 51.46 26.40 -41.81
C LEU A 27 51.20 25.47 -43.00
N GLY A 28 52.16 24.58 -43.26
CA GLY A 28 52.04 23.53 -44.26
C GLY A 28 50.72 22.78 -44.10
N GLY A 29 50.17 22.27 -45.20
CA GLY A 29 48.88 21.60 -45.25
C GLY A 29 48.70 20.59 -44.11
N GLY A 30 47.99 21.02 -43.07
CA GLY A 30 47.52 20.15 -42.01
C GLY A 30 46.27 19.48 -42.52
N THR A 31 46.35 18.19 -42.81
CA THR A 31 45.18 17.31 -42.78
C THR A 31 44.55 17.43 -41.40
N GLN A 32 43.50 18.24 -41.26
CA GLN A 32 42.60 18.17 -40.11
C GLN A 32 41.86 16.84 -40.22
N ILE A 33 42.44 15.78 -39.65
CA ILE A 33 41.74 14.52 -39.44
C ILE A 33 40.92 14.71 -38.15
N PHE A 34 39.79 15.41 -38.24
CA PHE A 34 38.77 15.38 -37.19
C PHE A 34 37.88 14.16 -37.43
N GLY A 35 37.85 13.23 -36.46
CA GLY A 35 37.15 11.95 -36.55
C GLY A 35 37.93 10.83 -35.85
N PRO A 36 37.42 9.58 -35.88
CA PRO A 36 38.16 8.42 -35.41
C PRO A 36 39.53 8.32 -36.10
N ARG A 37 40.59 8.09 -35.33
CA ARG A 37 41.97 7.92 -35.82
C ARG A 37 42.16 6.62 -36.58
N PHE A 38 41.33 5.62 -36.28
CA PHE A 38 41.38 4.30 -36.87
C PHE A 38 40.09 4.00 -37.63
N SER A 39 40.21 3.25 -38.71
CA SER A 39 39.07 2.64 -39.40
C SER A 39 38.88 1.20 -38.94
N ASP A 40 37.67 0.70 -39.15
CA ASP A 40 37.34 -0.71 -38.88
C ASP A 40 38.18 -1.67 -39.73
N VAL A 41 38.45 -2.85 -39.19
CA VAL A 41 39.07 -3.95 -39.94
C VAL A 41 37.98 -4.76 -40.64
N ASN A 42 38.24 -5.20 -41.87
CA ASN A 42 37.28 -6.02 -42.61
C ASN A 42 37.33 -7.48 -42.13
N LEU A 43 36.35 -7.88 -41.34
CA LEU A 43 36.17 -9.24 -40.82
C LEU A 43 35.29 -10.12 -41.74
N ARG A 44 34.80 -9.60 -42.88
CA ARG A 44 33.81 -10.30 -43.72
C ARG A 44 34.28 -11.65 -44.24
N GLU A 45 35.58 -11.83 -44.48
CA GLU A 45 36.15 -13.11 -44.92
C GLU A 45 36.22 -14.15 -43.79
N GLY A 46 36.28 -13.71 -42.52
CA GLY A 46 36.32 -14.56 -41.34
C GLY A 46 34.94 -14.86 -40.73
N LEU A 47 33.92 -14.07 -41.08
CA LEU A 47 32.53 -14.24 -40.66
C LEU A 47 31.83 -15.25 -41.57
N ARG A 48 31.71 -16.51 -41.11
CA ARG A 48 30.93 -17.53 -41.83
C ARG A 48 29.44 -17.24 -41.66
N GLU A 49 28.58 -17.76 -42.53
CA GLU A 49 27.14 -17.87 -42.21
C GLU A 49 26.99 -18.77 -40.98
N SER A 50 27.05 -18.17 -39.79
CA SER A 50 26.92 -18.92 -38.55
C SER A 50 25.45 -19.25 -38.36
N ASP A 51 25.15 -20.54 -38.39
CA ASP A 51 23.84 -21.04 -38.03
C ASP A 51 23.61 -20.81 -36.53
N ALA A 52 22.68 -19.91 -36.18
CA ALA A 52 22.31 -19.61 -34.80
C ALA A 52 21.86 -20.86 -34.02
N THR A 53 21.47 -21.94 -34.72
CA THR A 53 21.15 -23.22 -34.08
C THR A 53 22.37 -23.92 -33.47
N LYS A 54 23.59 -23.62 -33.94
CA LYS A 54 24.86 -24.23 -33.50
C LYS A 54 25.55 -23.50 -32.35
N LEU A 55 25.12 -22.27 -32.01
CA LEU A 55 25.66 -21.55 -30.85
C LEU A 55 25.12 -22.16 -29.56
N ASP A 56 26.03 -22.61 -28.69
CA ASP A 56 25.70 -23.08 -27.35
C ASP A 56 25.73 -21.92 -26.36
N ILE A 57 24.56 -21.56 -25.85
CA ILE A 57 24.40 -20.55 -24.81
C ILE A 57 24.01 -21.27 -23.53
N SER A 58 24.94 -21.27 -22.58
CA SER A 58 24.72 -21.76 -21.23
C SER A 58 25.21 -20.76 -20.19
N TRP A 59 24.50 -20.70 -19.07
CA TRP A 59 24.90 -19.97 -17.88
C TRP A 59 24.65 -20.85 -16.67
N GLN A 60 25.73 -21.32 -16.05
CA GLN A 60 25.67 -22.23 -14.92
C GLN A 60 26.69 -21.83 -13.86
N GLY A 61 26.30 -21.95 -12.60
CA GLY A 61 27.17 -21.68 -11.45
C GLY A 61 26.49 -20.80 -10.40
N GLU A 62 27.22 -20.52 -9.34
CA GLU A 62 26.83 -19.50 -8.38
C GLU A 62 27.05 -18.11 -9.00
N VAL A 63 26.01 -17.29 -8.99
CA VAL A 63 26.04 -15.92 -9.51
C VAL A 63 25.47 -14.98 -8.47
N SER A 64 26.04 -13.77 -8.36
CA SER A 64 25.44 -12.75 -7.49
C SER A 64 24.04 -12.39 -8.01
N THR A 65 23.09 -12.20 -7.09
CA THR A 65 21.72 -11.80 -7.44
C THR A 65 21.68 -10.49 -8.23
N SER A 66 22.55 -9.54 -7.88
CA SER A 66 22.69 -8.28 -8.62
C SER A 66 23.05 -8.49 -10.10
N ASN A 67 24.05 -9.34 -10.39
CA ASN A 67 24.41 -9.66 -11.77
C ASN A 67 23.25 -10.34 -12.52
N PHE A 68 22.50 -11.24 -11.87
CA PHE A 68 21.30 -11.84 -12.46
C PHE A 68 20.25 -10.81 -12.86
N PHE A 69 19.89 -9.89 -11.96
CA PHE A 69 18.95 -8.82 -12.28
C PHE A 69 19.47 -7.90 -13.38
N ARG A 70 20.76 -7.57 -13.39
CA ARG A 70 21.38 -6.79 -14.47
C ARG A 70 21.31 -7.49 -15.82
N GLN A 71 21.59 -8.79 -15.89
CA GLN A 71 21.47 -9.51 -17.15
C GLN A 71 20.02 -9.62 -17.62
N ALA A 72 19.06 -9.79 -16.70
CA ALA A 72 17.64 -9.75 -17.04
C ALA A 72 17.22 -8.38 -17.63
N GLN A 73 17.66 -7.27 -17.02
CA GLN A 73 17.42 -5.92 -17.54
C GLN A 73 18.11 -5.70 -18.91
N ASN A 74 19.35 -6.16 -19.07
CA ASN A 74 20.09 -6.04 -20.33
C ASN A 74 19.39 -6.81 -21.46
N VAL A 75 18.93 -8.04 -21.19
CA VAL A 75 18.14 -8.83 -22.15
C VAL A 75 16.83 -8.14 -22.51
N HIS A 76 16.14 -7.56 -21.53
CA HIS A 76 14.94 -6.76 -21.78
C HIS A 76 15.23 -5.55 -22.68
N THR A 77 16.28 -4.81 -22.38
CA THR A 77 16.72 -3.60 -23.12
C THR A 77 17.16 -3.94 -24.53
N LEU A 78 17.89 -5.05 -24.73
CA LEU A 78 18.20 -5.60 -26.04
C LEU A 78 16.94 -5.87 -26.85
N GLY A 79 15.91 -6.45 -26.24
CA GLY A 79 14.61 -6.66 -26.87
C GLY A 79 13.95 -5.36 -27.33
N LEU A 80 14.05 -4.28 -26.55
CA LEU A 80 13.55 -2.96 -26.93
C LEU A 80 14.35 -2.37 -28.11
N LEU A 81 15.67 -2.34 -28.01
CA LEU A 81 16.54 -1.74 -29.04
C LEU A 81 16.48 -2.48 -30.38
N THR A 82 16.22 -3.78 -30.36
CA THR A 82 16.14 -4.63 -31.55
C THR A 82 14.71 -4.89 -32.03
N ASN A 83 13.70 -4.26 -31.40
CA ASN A 83 12.28 -4.51 -31.65
C ASN A 83 11.91 -6.02 -31.60
N ASN A 84 12.51 -6.77 -30.67
CA ASN A 84 12.29 -8.20 -30.47
C ASN A 84 11.45 -8.46 -29.21
N PRO A 85 10.13 -8.73 -29.34
CA PRO A 85 9.24 -8.91 -28.19
C PRO A 85 9.58 -10.17 -27.37
N THR A 86 10.13 -11.21 -27.99
CA THR A 86 10.54 -12.44 -27.31
C THR A 86 11.69 -12.18 -26.34
N LEU A 87 12.72 -11.43 -26.76
CA LEU A 87 13.81 -11.02 -25.88
C LEU A 87 13.32 -10.09 -24.77
N ARG A 88 12.47 -9.12 -25.12
CA ARG A 88 11.87 -8.19 -24.15
C ARG A 88 11.16 -8.96 -23.02
N GLN A 89 10.35 -9.96 -23.38
CA GLN A 89 9.60 -10.76 -22.43
C GLN A 89 10.48 -11.74 -21.64
N LYS A 90 11.60 -12.21 -22.22
CA LYS A 90 12.52 -13.15 -21.57
C LYS A 90 13.16 -12.55 -20.32
N GLY A 91 13.69 -11.33 -20.41
CA GLY A 91 14.25 -10.62 -19.24
C GLY A 91 13.23 -10.47 -18.11
N LEU A 92 11.98 -10.12 -18.43
CA LEU A 92 10.89 -10.02 -17.45
C LEU A 92 10.54 -11.38 -16.83
N THR A 93 10.55 -12.43 -17.64
CA THR A 93 10.22 -13.79 -17.20
C THR A 93 11.26 -14.31 -16.23
N TRP A 94 12.54 -13.97 -16.42
CA TRP A 94 13.62 -14.30 -15.48
C TRP A 94 13.41 -13.66 -14.11
N ILE A 95 13.03 -12.39 -14.07
CA ILE A 95 12.72 -11.69 -12.81
C ILE A 95 11.49 -12.33 -12.14
N LYS A 96 10.42 -12.60 -12.89
CA LYS A 96 9.23 -13.29 -12.35
C LYS A 96 9.58 -14.67 -11.77
N LYS A 97 10.38 -15.46 -12.50
CA LYS A 97 10.82 -16.79 -12.07
C LYS A 97 11.68 -16.74 -10.82
N PHE A 98 12.54 -15.72 -10.68
CA PHE A 98 13.34 -15.50 -9.48
C PHE A 98 12.45 -15.32 -8.24
N TYR A 99 11.45 -14.44 -8.33
CA TYR A 99 10.56 -14.15 -7.20
C TYR A 99 9.58 -15.28 -6.89
N SER A 100 9.31 -16.17 -7.85
CA SER A 100 8.52 -17.38 -7.61
C SER A 100 9.31 -18.51 -6.93
N GLN A 101 10.64 -18.41 -6.82
CA GLN A 101 11.44 -19.44 -6.17
C GLN A 101 11.40 -19.32 -4.64
N PRO A 102 11.33 -20.45 -3.92
CA PRO A 102 11.44 -20.44 -2.47
C PRO A 102 12.85 -20.01 -2.05
N LYS A 103 12.96 -19.33 -0.91
CA LYS A 103 14.22 -18.92 -0.25
C LYS A 103 15.12 -17.94 -1.03
N THR A 104 14.72 -17.45 -2.21
CA THR A 104 15.46 -16.38 -2.92
C THR A 104 15.17 -14.99 -2.38
N THR A 105 13.98 -14.81 -1.78
CA THR A 105 13.47 -13.53 -1.30
C THR A 105 12.87 -13.72 0.09
N SER A 106 13.10 -12.74 0.97
CA SER A 106 12.45 -12.67 2.28
C SER A 106 11.06 -12.00 2.18
N TYR A 107 10.14 -12.38 3.05
CA TYR A 107 8.76 -11.87 3.02
C TYR A 107 8.28 -11.50 4.43
N GLN A 108 7.49 -10.42 4.54
CA GLN A 108 6.87 -9.99 5.78
C GLN A 108 5.45 -9.50 5.54
N ALA A 109 4.56 -9.66 6.52
CA ALA A 109 3.24 -9.03 6.46
C ALA A 109 3.37 -7.50 6.38
N LEU A 110 2.54 -6.85 5.56
CA LEU A 110 2.57 -5.38 5.40
C LEU A 110 2.45 -4.64 6.74
N ALA A 111 1.64 -5.16 7.67
CA ALA A 111 1.44 -4.60 9.01
C ALA A 111 2.71 -4.56 9.89
N LEU A 112 3.76 -5.30 9.52
CA LEU A 112 5.04 -5.32 10.22
C LEU A 112 6.17 -4.66 9.40
N ALA A 113 5.87 -4.21 8.18
CA ALA A 113 6.83 -3.60 7.29
C ALA A 113 7.05 -2.10 7.63
N PRO A 114 8.17 -1.48 7.19
CA PRO A 114 8.52 -0.09 7.50
C PRO A 114 7.41 0.94 7.27
N TYR A 115 6.61 0.78 6.21
CA TYR A 115 5.48 1.67 5.91
C TYR A 115 4.45 1.71 7.04
N ALA A 116 4.11 0.56 7.64
CA ALA A 116 3.19 0.52 8.77
C ALA A 116 3.78 1.28 9.97
N GLY A 117 5.07 1.09 10.26
CA GLY A 117 5.77 1.82 11.32
C GLY A 117 5.76 3.33 11.09
N LEU A 118 6.05 3.77 9.87
CA LEU A 118 6.05 5.18 9.48
C LEU A 118 4.66 5.82 9.62
N VAL A 119 3.62 5.17 9.09
CA VAL A 119 2.23 5.68 9.19
C VAL A 119 1.85 5.86 10.65
N ILE A 120 2.06 4.83 11.49
CA ILE A 120 1.72 4.85 12.91
C ILE A 120 2.45 5.98 13.64
N ALA A 121 3.73 6.19 13.35
CA ALA A 121 4.52 7.26 13.95
C ALA A 121 4.02 8.65 13.57
N GLN A 122 3.69 8.85 12.29
CA GLN A 122 3.25 10.14 11.76
C GLN A 122 1.83 10.52 12.21
N THR A 123 0.93 9.55 12.41
CA THR A 123 -0.49 9.83 12.69
C THR A 123 -0.87 9.75 14.16
N LYS A 124 -0.07 9.10 15.03
CA LYS A 124 -0.45 8.86 16.43
C LYS A 124 -0.83 10.13 17.18
N THR A 125 0.02 11.15 17.18
CA THR A 125 -0.18 12.35 17.99
C THR A 125 -1.47 13.08 17.61
N GLU A 126 -1.68 13.28 16.31
CA GLU A 126 -2.88 13.93 15.77
C GLU A 126 -4.14 13.12 16.08
N VAL A 127 -4.11 11.80 15.88
CA VAL A 127 -5.26 10.94 16.14
C VAL A 127 -5.56 10.86 17.62
N THR A 128 -4.56 10.65 18.49
CA THR A 128 -4.75 10.61 19.95
C THR A 128 -5.36 11.92 20.45
N SER A 129 -4.85 13.08 20.01
CA SER A 129 -5.42 14.38 20.38
C SER A 129 -6.88 14.56 19.91
N SER A 130 -7.20 14.05 18.71
CA SER A 130 -8.57 14.09 18.18
C SER A 130 -9.51 13.18 18.98
N LEU A 131 -9.06 11.97 19.32
CA LEU A 131 -9.83 11.02 20.13
C LEU A 131 -10.07 11.53 21.56
N GLU A 132 -9.11 12.25 22.16
CA GLU A 132 -9.28 12.90 23.46
C GLU A 132 -10.37 13.98 23.41
N THR A 133 -10.39 14.77 22.34
CA THR A 133 -11.42 15.79 22.11
C THR A 133 -12.79 15.14 21.97
N ILE A 134 -12.91 14.09 21.15
CA ILE A 134 -14.16 13.34 20.97
C ILE A 134 -14.63 12.68 22.28
N GLN A 135 -13.73 12.12 23.08
CA GLN A 135 -14.09 11.57 24.39
C GLN A 135 -14.65 12.64 25.34
N SER A 136 -14.06 13.83 25.35
CA SER A 136 -14.55 14.97 26.14
C SER A 136 -15.95 15.40 25.68
N ASP A 137 -16.16 15.47 24.36
CA ASP A 137 -17.45 15.82 23.77
C ASP A 137 -18.51 14.76 24.05
N LEU A 138 -18.19 13.46 23.97
CA LEU A 138 -19.11 12.38 24.34
C LEU A 138 -19.49 12.42 25.82
N ALA A 139 -18.55 12.75 26.71
CA ALA A 139 -18.84 12.91 28.13
C ALA A 139 -19.79 14.09 28.40
N ARG A 140 -19.60 15.21 27.69
CA ARG A 140 -20.50 16.38 27.74
C ARG A 140 -21.88 16.05 27.15
N ALA A 141 -21.90 15.40 25.99
CA ALA A 141 -23.10 14.98 25.29
C ALA A 141 -23.96 14.07 26.19
N LYS A 142 -23.34 13.11 26.87
CA LYS A 142 -24.03 12.21 27.81
C LYS A 142 -24.89 12.98 28.82
N VAL A 143 -24.30 13.96 29.52
CA VAL A 143 -25.01 14.76 30.53
C VAL A 143 -26.14 15.58 29.89
N GLN A 144 -25.83 16.30 28.81
CA GLN A 144 -26.79 17.18 28.13
C GLN A 144 -27.96 16.41 27.51
N LEU A 145 -27.69 15.26 26.88
CA LEU A 145 -28.71 14.41 26.25
C LEU A 145 -29.65 13.83 27.30
N ARG A 146 -29.12 13.34 28.43
CA ARG A 146 -29.94 12.83 29.53
C ARG A 146 -30.85 13.92 30.09
N GLU A 147 -30.28 15.08 30.43
CA GLU A 147 -31.06 16.21 30.94
C GLU A 147 -32.14 16.67 29.95
N ARG A 148 -31.78 16.75 28.66
CA ARG A 148 -32.70 17.16 27.60
C ARG A 148 -33.79 16.14 27.37
N LEU A 149 -33.48 14.84 27.32
CA LEU A 149 -34.45 13.76 27.18
C LEU A 149 -35.49 13.78 28.30
N ILE A 150 -35.04 13.92 29.54
CA ILE A 150 -35.92 14.00 30.69
C ILE A 150 -36.76 15.29 30.64
N SER A 151 -36.17 16.42 30.25
CA SER A 151 -36.88 17.70 30.11
C SER A 151 -37.96 17.66 29.03
N ILE A 152 -37.64 17.16 27.83
CA ILE A 152 -38.61 16.99 26.73
C ILE A 152 -39.69 16.02 27.20
N GLY A 153 -39.31 14.91 27.84
CA GLY A 153 -40.26 13.92 28.34
C GLY A 153 -41.28 14.50 29.32
N LYS A 154 -40.88 15.42 30.20
CA LYS A 154 -41.79 16.12 31.13
C LYS A 154 -42.74 17.09 30.45
N GLN A 155 -42.32 17.69 29.33
CA GLN A 155 -43.09 18.68 28.57
C GLN A 155 -43.92 18.05 27.44
N PHE A 156 -43.61 16.80 27.08
CA PHE A 156 -44.28 16.09 26.00
C PHE A 156 -45.73 15.78 26.39
N PRO A 157 -46.71 16.00 25.51
CA PRO A 157 -48.13 15.86 25.82
C PRO A 157 -48.56 14.38 25.78
N TRP A 158 -48.05 13.57 26.71
CA TRP A 158 -48.44 12.16 26.86
C TRP A 158 -49.94 12.04 27.11
N ALA A 159 -50.56 10.99 26.55
CA ALA A 159 -51.94 10.66 26.87
C ALA A 159 -52.13 10.54 28.40
N SER A 160 -53.13 11.24 28.94
CA SER A 160 -53.47 11.21 30.38
C SER A 160 -54.68 10.33 30.68
N ARG A 161 -55.20 9.63 29.66
CA ARG A 161 -56.38 8.76 29.71
C ARG A 161 -56.12 7.55 28.82
N GLN A 162 -56.82 6.46 29.08
CA GLN A 162 -56.72 5.25 28.28
C GLN A 162 -57.07 5.54 26.81
N VAL A 163 -56.14 5.17 25.93
CA VAL A 163 -56.25 5.26 24.46
C VAL A 163 -55.70 3.97 23.87
N ARG A 164 -55.95 3.75 22.57
CA ARG A 164 -55.40 2.59 21.86
C ARG A 164 -53.88 2.60 21.88
N VAL A 165 -53.27 1.43 21.97
CA VAL A 165 -51.80 1.24 21.97
C VAL A 165 -51.15 1.85 20.72
N GLU A 166 -51.84 1.82 19.58
CA GLU A 166 -51.41 2.45 18.33
C GLU A 166 -51.13 3.96 18.49
N ILE A 167 -51.97 4.65 19.26
CA ILE A 167 -51.81 6.09 19.53
C ILE A 167 -50.58 6.31 20.42
N LEU A 168 -50.42 5.48 21.46
CA LEU A 168 -49.27 5.56 22.37
C LEU A 168 -47.94 5.28 21.65
N ILE A 169 -47.89 4.30 20.73
CA ILE A 169 -46.70 4.05 19.90
C ILE A 169 -46.39 5.27 19.05
N LYS A 170 -47.41 5.90 18.45
CA LYS A 170 -47.21 7.11 17.65
C LYS A 170 -46.72 8.29 18.50
N GLU A 171 -47.19 8.41 19.73
CA GLU A 171 -46.68 9.39 20.70
C GLU A 171 -45.20 9.14 21.02
N VAL A 172 -44.77 7.89 21.24
CA VAL A 172 -43.35 7.54 21.46
C VAL A 172 -42.49 7.80 20.23
N GLU A 173 -43.00 7.52 19.03
CA GLU A 173 -42.32 7.85 17.76
C GLU A 173 -42.15 9.36 17.61
N ASN A 174 -43.21 10.15 17.82
CA ASN A 174 -43.18 11.61 17.78
C ASN A 174 -42.24 12.20 18.86
N PHE A 175 -42.19 11.60 20.05
CA PHE A 175 -41.24 11.97 21.11
C PHE A 175 -39.79 11.75 20.65
N THR A 176 -39.53 10.60 20.02
CA THR A 176 -38.20 10.24 19.49
C THR A 176 -37.79 11.20 18.38
N GLU A 177 -38.69 11.51 17.44
CA GLU A 177 -38.45 12.49 16.37
C GLU A 177 -38.20 13.90 16.92
N SER A 178 -38.97 14.32 17.93
CA SER A 178 -38.78 15.60 18.61
C SER A 178 -37.43 15.69 19.31
N PHE A 179 -36.98 14.59 19.92
CA PHE A 179 -35.64 14.52 20.51
C PHE A 179 -34.55 14.60 19.45
N ILE A 180 -34.63 13.79 18.39
CA ILE A 180 -33.67 13.80 17.27
C ILE A 180 -33.56 15.21 16.68
N GLY A 181 -34.69 15.89 16.46
CA GLY A 181 -34.72 17.26 15.93
C GLY A 181 -34.10 18.32 16.84
N GLN A 182 -33.86 18.00 18.12
CA GLN A 182 -33.22 18.90 19.07
C GLN A 182 -31.72 18.65 19.26
N ILE A 183 -31.18 17.50 18.80
CA ILE A 183 -29.75 17.19 18.91
C ILE A 183 -28.88 18.31 18.31
N PRO A 184 -29.20 18.90 17.14
CA PRO A 184 -28.40 20.01 16.57
C PRO A 184 -28.32 21.26 17.44
N SER A 185 -29.29 21.46 18.34
CA SER A 185 -29.31 22.62 19.24
C SER A 185 -28.46 22.45 20.50
N LEU A 186 -27.85 21.28 20.71
CA LEU A 186 -27.07 20.95 21.91
C LEU A 186 -25.61 21.46 21.85
N GLY A 187 -25.16 21.93 20.69
CA GLY A 187 -23.79 22.44 20.51
C GLY A 187 -22.72 21.34 20.60
N LEU A 188 -23.06 20.13 20.14
CA LEU A 188 -22.13 19.00 20.03
C LEU A 188 -21.20 19.20 18.82
N SER A 189 -20.06 18.53 18.80
CA SER A 189 -19.24 18.49 17.58
C SER A 189 -19.97 17.72 16.48
N ALA A 190 -19.79 18.15 15.23
CA ALA A 190 -20.48 17.58 14.07
C ALA A 190 -20.38 16.03 13.99
N PRO A 191 -19.22 15.39 14.25
CA PRO A 191 -19.12 13.93 14.23
C PRO A 191 -20.00 13.24 15.28
N VAL A 192 -20.13 13.83 16.47
CA VAL A 192 -20.96 13.29 17.56
C VAL A 192 -22.44 13.49 17.26
N GLU A 193 -22.81 14.68 16.77
CA GLU A 193 -24.19 15.00 16.37
C GLU A 193 -24.72 14.06 15.28
N GLU A 194 -24.00 13.97 14.16
CA GLU A 194 -24.40 13.13 13.02
C GLU A 194 -24.45 11.64 13.41
N GLY A 195 -23.46 11.19 14.18
CA GLY A 195 -23.40 9.83 14.69
C GLY A 195 -24.59 9.47 15.59
N LEU A 196 -24.97 10.36 16.51
CA LEU A 196 -26.13 10.15 17.38
C LEU A 196 -27.44 10.10 16.60
N ILE A 197 -27.67 11.05 15.68
CA ILE A 197 -28.89 11.09 14.86
C ILE A 197 -29.00 9.80 14.03
N THR A 198 -27.91 9.37 13.43
CA THR A 198 -27.84 8.17 12.58
C THR A 198 -28.12 6.91 13.39
N GLU A 199 -27.42 6.71 14.52
CA GLU A 199 -27.55 5.52 15.35
C GLU A 199 -28.94 5.41 15.97
N ILE A 200 -29.47 6.51 16.54
CA ILE A 200 -30.81 6.53 17.12
C ILE A 200 -31.86 6.22 16.05
N SER A 201 -31.75 6.83 14.87
CA SER A 201 -32.68 6.55 13.76
C SER A 201 -32.60 5.10 13.29
N ALA A 202 -31.40 4.54 13.19
CA ALA A 202 -31.18 3.17 12.75
C ALA A 202 -31.76 2.14 13.73
N GLN A 203 -31.69 2.41 15.03
CA GLN A 203 -32.24 1.51 16.06
C GLN A 203 -33.76 1.67 16.24
N THR A 204 -34.29 2.89 16.16
CA THR A 204 -35.70 3.18 16.51
C THR A 204 -36.68 2.97 15.35
N LYS A 205 -36.31 3.30 14.10
CA LYS A 205 -37.22 3.14 12.94
C LYS A 205 -37.69 1.69 12.72
N PRO A 206 -36.80 0.68 12.71
CA PRO A 206 -37.23 -0.71 12.58
C PRO A 206 -38.09 -1.16 13.76
N TYR A 207 -37.81 -0.64 14.96
CA TYR A 207 -38.58 -0.91 16.17
C TYR A 207 -40.03 -0.44 16.03
N PHE A 208 -40.25 0.82 15.61
CA PHE A 208 -41.60 1.36 15.41
C PHE A 208 -42.37 0.61 14.31
N ALA A 209 -41.69 0.26 13.20
CA ALA A 209 -42.32 -0.52 12.13
C ALA A 209 -42.82 -1.90 12.63
N LYS A 210 -42.04 -2.58 13.47
CA LYS A 210 -42.44 -3.85 14.10
C LYS A 210 -43.60 -3.67 15.08
N MET A 211 -43.57 -2.64 15.92
CA MET A 211 -44.64 -2.34 16.87
C MET A 211 -45.96 -1.98 16.18
N ALA A 212 -45.90 -1.28 15.05
CA ALA A 212 -47.06 -1.01 14.20
C ALA A 212 -47.66 -2.29 13.59
N ALA A 213 -46.81 -3.21 13.12
CA ALA A 213 -47.25 -4.51 12.59
C ALA A 213 -47.89 -5.39 13.68
N PHE A 214 -47.31 -5.38 14.89
CA PHE A 214 -47.85 -6.07 16.06
C PHE A 214 -49.24 -5.51 16.44
N THR A 215 -49.36 -4.20 16.61
CA THR A 215 -50.63 -3.58 17.04
C THR A 215 -51.75 -3.83 16.04
N LYS A 216 -51.46 -3.71 14.74
CA LYS A 216 -52.40 -4.10 13.69
C LYS A 216 -52.87 -5.54 13.86
N SER A 217 -51.94 -6.49 14.03
CA SER A 217 -52.26 -7.91 14.20
C SER A 217 -53.04 -8.20 15.48
N PHE A 218 -52.76 -7.46 16.56
CA PHE A 218 -53.41 -7.57 17.86
C PHE A 218 -54.87 -7.11 17.78
N TYR A 219 -55.15 -5.98 17.13
CA TYR A 219 -56.51 -5.44 17.00
C TYR A 219 -57.35 -6.12 15.89
N GLU A 220 -56.73 -6.67 14.85
CA GLU A 220 -57.43 -7.44 13.80
C GLU A 220 -57.85 -8.85 14.25
N SER A 221 -57.24 -9.37 15.32
CA SER A 221 -57.49 -10.72 15.80
C SER A 221 -58.71 -10.78 16.72
N THR A 222 -59.68 -11.62 16.34
CA THR A 222 -60.92 -11.87 17.10
C THR A 222 -60.80 -13.05 18.07
N ASN A 223 -59.59 -13.53 18.35
CA ASN A 223 -59.35 -14.70 19.18
C ASN A 223 -58.43 -14.36 20.36
N PHE A 224 -58.93 -14.55 21.59
CA PHE A 224 -58.22 -14.26 22.84
C PHE A 224 -56.90 -15.03 22.96
N TYR A 225 -56.90 -16.34 22.68
CA TYR A 225 -55.71 -17.19 22.75
C TYR A 225 -54.65 -16.74 21.73
N LYS A 226 -55.06 -16.40 20.51
CA LYS A 226 -54.17 -15.83 19.48
C LYS A 226 -53.54 -14.51 19.93
N ASN A 227 -54.30 -13.61 20.57
CA ASN A 227 -53.77 -12.34 21.07
C ASN A 227 -52.77 -12.49 22.21
N LEU A 228 -53.00 -13.44 23.13
CA LEU A 228 -52.01 -13.79 24.14
C LEU A 228 -50.74 -14.38 23.50
N GLY A 229 -50.89 -15.18 22.44
CA GLY A 229 -49.77 -15.69 21.65
C GLY A 229 -48.96 -14.57 20.97
N LEU A 230 -49.63 -13.56 20.41
CA LEU A 230 -48.98 -12.37 19.85
C LEU A 230 -48.20 -11.61 20.94
N ILE A 231 -48.77 -11.42 22.13
CA ILE A 231 -48.08 -10.77 23.26
C ILE A 231 -46.85 -11.59 23.68
N GLN A 232 -46.98 -12.91 23.78
CA GLN A 232 -45.87 -13.79 24.17
C GLN A 232 -44.74 -13.79 23.12
N GLN A 233 -45.09 -13.76 21.83
CA GLN A 233 -44.13 -13.61 20.75
C GLN A 233 -43.41 -12.27 20.85
N LEU A 234 -44.14 -11.18 21.10
CA LEU A 234 -43.58 -9.84 21.26
C LEU A 234 -42.58 -9.79 22.42
N LEU A 235 -42.97 -10.28 23.60
CA LEU A 235 -42.11 -10.31 24.79
C LEU A 235 -40.83 -11.11 24.55
N LYS A 236 -40.92 -12.21 23.80
CA LYS A 236 -39.76 -13.02 23.43
C LYS A 236 -38.86 -12.31 22.41
N GLU A 237 -39.45 -11.70 21.39
CA GLU A 237 -38.71 -11.01 20.33
C GLU A 237 -37.96 -9.77 20.87
N PHE A 238 -38.53 -9.10 21.88
CA PHE A 238 -37.93 -7.93 22.51
C PHE A 238 -37.21 -8.24 23.82
N GLU A 239 -37.03 -9.52 24.17
CA GLU A 239 -36.36 -9.99 25.39
C GLU A 239 -36.89 -9.32 26.68
N VAL A 240 -38.17 -8.99 26.71
CA VAL A 240 -38.82 -8.29 27.83
C VAL A 240 -39.14 -9.29 28.93
N THR A 241 -38.61 -9.04 30.12
CA THR A 241 -38.91 -9.85 31.30
C THR A 241 -40.13 -9.24 32.02
N LEU A 242 -41.23 -10.00 32.08
CA LEU A 242 -42.41 -9.58 32.85
C LEU A 242 -42.18 -9.78 34.35
N PRO A 243 -42.68 -8.86 35.21
CA PRO A 243 -42.81 -9.13 36.63
C PRO A 243 -43.60 -10.43 36.89
N ASP A 244 -43.28 -11.13 37.98
CA ASP A 244 -43.85 -12.44 38.34
C ASP A 244 -45.38 -12.46 38.30
N GLU A 245 -46.02 -11.36 38.72
CA GLU A 245 -47.47 -11.21 38.72
C GLU A 245 -48.05 -11.25 37.29
N TYR A 246 -47.52 -10.43 36.37
CA TYR A 246 -47.97 -10.41 34.98
C TYR A 246 -47.60 -11.69 34.22
N SER A 247 -46.46 -12.32 34.53
CA SER A 247 -46.08 -13.63 33.99
C SER A 247 -47.09 -14.72 34.38
N LYS A 248 -47.52 -14.73 35.65
CA LYS A 248 -48.56 -15.65 36.14
C LYS A 248 -49.90 -15.37 35.47
N GLN A 249 -50.30 -14.11 35.35
CA GLN A 249 -51.54 -13.71 34.66
C GLN A 249 -51.53 -14.11 33.17
N LEU A 250 -50.41 -13.91 32.46
CA LEU A 250 -50.25 -14.33 31.06
C LEU A 250 -50.36 -15.86 30.92
N SER A 251 -49.71 -16.60 31.81
CA SER A 251 -49.75 -18.07 31.82
C SER A 251 -51.16 -18.61 32.11
N GLN A 252 -51.86 -18.01 33.08
CA GLN A 252 -53.26 -18.35 33.40
C GLN A 252 -54.20 -17.95 32.25
N GLY A 253 -54.00 -16.79 31.64
CA GLY A 253 -54.73 -16.35 30.46
C GLY A 253 -54.57 -17.32 29.29
N LEU A 254 -53.36 -17.84 29.04
CA LEU A 254 -53.11 -18.84 27.99
C LEU A 254 -53.84 -20.16 28.27
N GLN A 255 -53.90 -20.60 29.54
CA GLN A 255 -54.67 -21.78 29.93
C GLN A 255 -56.16 -21.59 29.69
N ILE A 256 -56.72 -20.45 30.12
CA ILE A 256 -58.14 -20.11 29.92
C ILE A 256 -58.44 -19.97 28.43
N GLY A 257 -57.60 -19.29 27.66
CA GLY A 257 -57.77 -19.09 26.22
C GLY A 257 -57.77 -20.39 25.43
N ARG A 258 -56.84 -21.30 25.75
CA ARG A 258 -56.83 -22.65 25.18
C ARG A 258 -58.10 -23.43 25.56
N GLY A 259 -58.55 -23.27 26.80
CA GLY A 259 -59.82 -23.83 27.28
C GLY A 259 -61.01 -23.33 26.47
N ILE A 260 -61.11 -22.03 26.21
CA ILE A 260 -62.18 -21.40 25.42
C ILE A 260 -62.21 -21.97 23.99
N GLU A 261 -61.05 -22.17 23.34
CA GLU A 261 -60.99 -22.69 21.97
C GLU A 261 -61.54 -24.11 21.83
N VAL A 262 -61.39 -24.94 22.87
CA VAL A 262 -61.78 -26.35 22.87
C VAL A 262 -63.16 -26.61 23.46
N ILE A 263 -63.93 -25.57 23.79
CA ILE A 263 -65.34 -25.70 24.21
C ILE A 263 -66.15 -26.31 23.06
N GLY A 264 -66.49 -27.59 23.19
CA GLY A 264 -67.34 -28.34 22.26
C GLY A 264 -68.67 -28.79 22.85
N ASP A 265 -68.79 -28.83 24.18
CA ASP A 265 -69.98 -29.27 24.90
C ASP A 265 -70.17 -28.52 26.24
N ALA A 266 -71.23 -28.85 26.97
CA ALA A 266 -71.56 -28.19 28.24
C ALA A 266 -70.58 -28.50 29.38
N GLN A 267 -69.90 -29.65 29.36
CA GLN A 267 -68.88 -29.98 30.37
C GLN A 267 -67.60 -29.18 30.09
N GLY A 268 -67.20 -29.03 28.83
CA GLY A 268 -66.10 -28.16 28.42
C GLY A 268 -66.37 -26.70 28.77
N ALA A 269 -67.59 -26.21 28.52
CA ALA A 269 -68.00 -24.87 28.94
C ALA A 269 -67.94 -24.70 30.47
N LEU A 270 -68.42 -25.69 31.24
CA LEU A 270 -68.33 -25.68 32.71
C LEU A 270 -66.87 -25.66 33.20
N THR A 271 -65.99 -26.45 32.58
CA THR A 271 -64.56 -26.47 32.93
C THR A 271 -63.92 -25.09 32.78
N VAL A 272 -64.16 -24.40 31.67
CA VAL A 272 -63.63 -23.05 31.44
C VAL A 272 -64.26 -22.03 32.38
N LEU A 273 -65.57 -22.14 32.66
CA LEU A 273 -66.25 -21.29 33.63
C LEU A 273 -65.70 -21.48 35.06
N VAL A 274 -65.27 -22.69 35.42
CA VAL A 274 -64.58 -22.94 36.69
C VAL A 274 -63.18 -22.32 36.69
N ASP A 275 -62.43 -22.45 35.59
CA ASP A 275 -61.10 -21.85 35.47
C ASP A 275 -61.16 -20.31 35.58
N VAL A 276 -62.15 -19.67 34.93
CA VAL A 276 -62.42 -18.23 35.08
C VAL A 276 -62.83 -17.90 36.51
N TRP A 277 -63.74 -18.66 37.13
CA TRP A 277 -64.19 -18.44 38.52
C TRP A 277 -63.03 -18.35 39.50
N ARG A 278 -62.04 -19.24 39.35
CA ARG A 278 -60.87 -19.29 40.23
C ARG A 278 -59.94 -18.09 40.08
N THR A 279 -59.98 -17.41 38.92
CA THR A 279 -59.20 -16.19 38.68
C THR A 279 -59.88 -14.91 39.18
N LEU A 280 -61.20 -14.92 39.36
CA LEU A 280 -61.95 -13.75 39.79
C LEU A 280 -61.92 -13.57 41.31
N THR A 281 -61.96 -12.32 41.77
CA THR A 281 -62.19 -11.94 43.17
C THR A 281 -63.63 -12.24 43.62
N PRO A 282 -63.93 -12.30 44.93
CA PRO A 282 -65.30 -12.52 45.43
C PRO A 282 -66.33 -11.53 44.86
N GLU A 283 -65.98 -10.25 44.76
CA GLU A 283 -66.83 -9.19 44.21
C GLU A 283 -67.08 -9.38 42.70
N GLU A 284 -66.05 -9.75 41.95
CA GLU A 284 -66.17 -10.02 40.52
C GLU A 284 -66.97 -11.28 40.22
N ARG A 285 -66.84 -12.32 41.06
CA ARG A 285 -67.67 -13.54 40.95
C ARG A 285 -69.15 -13.20 41.05
N GLU A 286 -69.52 -12.39 42.03
CA GLU A 286 -70.91 -11.93 42.19
C GLU A 286 -71.37 -11.08 41.01
N LYS A 287 -70.53 -10.14 40.58
CA LYS A 287 -70.82 -9.25 39.45
C LYS A 287 -71.00 -10.01 38.13
N TYR A 288 -70.12 -10.96 37.80
CA TYR A 288 -70.11 -11.61 36.48
C TYR A 288 -70.92 -12.90 36.43
N TYR A 289 -70.96 -13.69 37.52
CA TYR A 289 -71.74 -14.94 37.55
C TYR A 289 -73.10 -14.74 38.20
N GLY A 290 -73.19 -13.96 39.28
CA GLY A 290 -74.46 -13.72 39.99
C GLY A 290 -75.49 -12.99 39.11
N SER A 291 -75.05 -11.97 38.38
CA SER A 291 -75.92 -11.22 37.45
C SER A 291 -76.30 -11.99 36.19
N ALA A 292 -75.45 -12.91 35.73
CA ALA A 292 -75.66 -13.66 34.50
C ALA A 292 -76.45 -14.97 34.73
N ASN A 293 -76.21 -15.66 35.85
CA ASN A 293 -76.89 -16.90 36.23
C ASN A 293 -76.71 -17.21 37.72
N GLU A 294 -77.65 -16.74 38.55
CA GLU A 294 -77.70 -16.94 40.00
C GLU A 294 -77.51 -18.41 40.41
N THR A 295 -78.07 -19.36 39.66
CA THR A 295 -77.93 -20.80 39.96
C THR A 295 -76.51 -21.32 39.74
N LEU A 296 -75.81 -20.83 38.71
CA LEU A 296 -74.41 -21.19 38.48
C LEU A 296 -73.51 -20.55 39.54
N TYR A 297 -73.79 -19.29 39.90
CA TYR A 297 -73.07 -18.58 40.97
C TYR A 297 -73.19 -19.30 42.32
N ASP A 298 -74.41 -19.61 42.75
CA ASP A 298 -74.68 -20.32 44.00
C ASP A 298 -74.06 -21.73 44.01
N PHE A 299 -74.06 -22.38 42.85
CA PHE A 299 -73.44 -23.69 42.69
C PHE A 299 -71.93 -23.59 42.90
N LEU A 300 -71.23 -22.70 42.19
CA LEU A 300 -69.77 -22.55 42.28
C LEU A 300 -69.30 -21.98 43.63
N ARG A 301 -70.07 -21.08 44.24
CA ARG A 301 -69.77 -20.47 45.55
C ARG A 301 -69.75 -21.48 46.70
N LYS A 302 -70.55 -22.54 46.62
CA LYS A 302 -70.64 -23.58 47.66
C LYS A 302 -69.49 -24.60 47.61
N GLN A 303 -68.67 -24.57 46.57
CA GLN A 303 -67.60 -25.53 46.35
C GLN A 303 -66.30 -25.06 47.00
N ASN A 304 -65.56 -25.97 47.62
CA ASN A 304 -64.19 -25.71 48.04
C ASN A 304 -63.20 -25.91 46.87
N GLU A 305 -61.93 -25.55 47.06
CA GLU A 305 -60.92 -25.56 46.00
C GLU A 305 -60.70 -26.96 45.39
N LYS A 306 -60.80 -28.04 46.19
CA LYS A 306 -60.67 -29.42 45.70
C LYS A 306 -61.89 -29.84 44.87
N GLU A 307 -63.08 -29.38 45.26
CA GLU A 307 -64.33 -29.63 44.54
C GLU A 307 -64.36 -28.85 43.22
N LEU A 308 -63.92 -27.59 43.21
CA LEU A 308 -63.74 -26.80 41.99
C LEU A 308 -62.76 -27.48 41.02
N GLU A 309 -61.60 -27.94 41.51
CA GLU A 309 -60.64 -28.69 40.69
C GLU A 309 -61.26 -29.96 40.10
N CYS A 310 -62.05 -30.68 40.90
CA CYS A 310 -62.73 -31.89 40.47
C CYS A 310 -63.79 -31.59 39.38
N LEU A 311 -64.53 -30.48 39.48
CA LEU A 311 -65.61 -30.11 38.55
C LEU A 311 -65.14 -29.92 37.10
N ARG A 312 -63.83 -29.70 36.89
CA ARG A 312 -63.15 -29.62 35.59
C ARG A 312 -63.17 -30.94 34.81
N THR A 313 -63.39 -32.07 35.47
CA THR A 313 -63.30 -33.42 34.88
C THR A 313 -64.69 -34.05 34.68
N PRO A 314 -64.94 -34.72 33.53
CA PRO A 314 -66.14 -35.53 33.32
C PRO A 314 -66.30 -36.60 34.41
N GLY A 315 -67.49 -36.70 35.01
CA GLY A 315 -67.79 -37.70 36.06
C GLY A 315 -67.63 -37.22 37.50
N CYS A 316 -67.02 -36.05 37.73
CA CYS A 316 -66.98 -35.45 39.07
C CYS A 316 -68.34 -34.86 39.49
N ARG A 317 -68.71 -35.11 40.76
CA ARG A 317 -69.98 -34.68 41.37
C ARG A 317 -69.92 -33.36 42.16
N GLY A 318 -68.74 -32.80 42.46
CA GLY A 318 -68.62 -31.58 43.29
C GLY A 318 -69.00 -31.76 44.78
N GLY A 319 -69.40 -32.96 45.19
CA GLY A 319 -69.89 -33.27 46.53
C GLY A 319 -70.96 -34.37 46.51
N PRO A 320 -71.45 -34.85 47.67
CA PRO A 320 -72.46 -35.92 47.75
C PRO A 320 -73.84 -35.51 47.19
N ILE A 321 -74.22 -34.23 47.32
CA ILE A 321 -75.53 -33.66 46.91
C ILE A 321 -75.41 -32.88 45.60
N ASP A 322 -74.22 -32.36 45.28
CA ASP A 322 -74.00 -31.43 44.16
C ASP A 322 -73.92 -32.10 42.78
N GLY A 323 -73.76 -33.43 42.73
CA GLY A 323 -73.69 -34.17 41.46
C GLY A 323 -75.03 -34.20 40.71
N ILE A 324 -76.14 -34.18 41.46
CA ILE A 324 -77.50 -34.06 40.91
C ILE A 324 -77.71 -32.63 40.41
N THR A 325 -77.31 -31.62 41.19
CA THR A 325 -77.38 -30.20 40.81
C THR A 325 -76.60 -29.94 39.52
N LYS A 326 -75.37 -30.46 39.41
CA LYS A 326 -74.55 -30.37 38.20
C LYS A 326 -75.25 -30.96 36.97
N LYS A 327 -75.72 -32.20 37.08
CA LYS A 327 -76.27 -32.97 35.94
C LYS A 327 -77.67 -32.53 35.52
N VAL A 328 -78.51 -32.10 36.48
CA VAL A 328 -79.93 -31.77 36.23
C VAL A 328 -80.17 -30.27 36.06
N PHE A 329 -79.36 -29.42 36.70
CA PHE A 329 -79.60 -27.97 36.72
C PHE A 329 -78.49 -27.15 36.05
N ILE A 330 -77.22 -27.52 36.19
CA ILE A 330 -76.10 -26.71 35.66
C ILE A 330 -75.81 -27.02 34.19
N LEU A 331 -75.51 -28.28 33.84
CA LEU A 331 -75.20 -28.65 32.46
C LEU A 331 -76.37 -28.36 31.49
N PRO A 332 -77.65 -28.66 31.82
CA PRO A 332 -78.77 -28.31 30.93
C PRO A 332 -79.00 -26.80 30.78
N LYS A 333 -78.68 -25.99 31.81
CA LYS A 333 -78.74 -24.52 31.71
C LYS A 333 -77.63 -23.98 30.80
N ILE A 334 -76.43 -24.57 30.85
CA ILE A 334 -75.32 -24.26 29.95
C ILE A 334 -75.70 -24.62 28.50
N GLU A 335 -76.30 -25.79 28.26
CA GLU A 335 -76.81 -26.19 26.94
C GLU A 335 -77.92 -25.25 26.44
N LYS A 336 -78.88 -24.88 27.32
CA LYS A 336 -79.98 -23.96 26.99
C LYS A 336 -79.50 -22.55 26.68
N PHE A 337 -78.46 -22.06 27.35
CA PHE A 337 -77.85 -20.76 27.04
C PHE A 337 -77.08 -20.80 25.71
N GLY A 338 -76.54 -21.97 25.37
CA GLY A 338 -75.86 -22.27 24.11
C GLY A 338 -74.35 -22.31 24.28
N VAL A 339 -73.74 -23.48 24.07
CA VAL A 339 -72.29 -23.73 24.22
C VAL A 339 -71.46 -22.77 23.35
N LEU A 340 -71.87 -22.54 22.09
CA LEU A 340 -71.22 -21.58 21.19
C LEU A 340 -71.35 -20.14 21.70
N LYS A 341 -72.54 -19.77 22.21
CA LYS A 341 -72.77 -18.44 22.79
C LYS A 341 -71.89 -18.19 24.01
N ILE A 342 -71.66 -19.20 24.85
CA ILE A 342 -70.73 -19.13 26.00
C ILE A 342 -69.30 -18.94 25.51
N ARG A 343 -68.87 -19.73 24.54
CA ARG A 343 -67.53 -19.61 23.93
C ARG A 343 -67.30 -18.20 23.37
N ASP A 344 -68.23 -17.69 22.58
CA ASP A 344 -68.13 -16.37 21.95
C ASP A 344 -68.14 -15.26 23.01
N THR A 345 -69.02 -15.36 24.02
CA THR A 345 -69.11 -14.38 25.11
C THR A 345 -67.84 -14.36 25.96
N LEU A 346 -67.29 -15.53 26.30
CA LEU A 346 -66.03 -15.63 27.05
C LEU A 346 -64.86 -15.09 26.24
N ASN A 347 -64.77 -15.43 24.95
CA ASN A 347 -63.73 -14.92 24.06
C ASN A 347 -63.81 -13.40 23.90
N GLU A 348 -64.99 -12.83 23.64
CA GLU A 348 -65.19 -11.38 23.49
C GLU A 348 -64.88 -10.63 24.80
N THR A 349 -65.35 -11.15 25.93
CA THR A 349 -65.12 -10.52 27.25
C THR A 349 -63.65 -10.59 27.63
N ALA A 350 -62.99 -11.73 27.40
CA ALA A 350 -61.56 -11.90 27.65
C ALA A 350 -60.71 -11.01 26.73
N LEU A 351 -61.10 -10.84 25.46
CA LEU A 351 -60.45 -9.90 24.53
C LEU A 351 -60.58 -8.44 24.99
N LYS A 352 -61.76 -8.02 25.44
CA LYS A 352 -61.97 -6.67 25.99
C LYS A 352 -61.13 -6.45 27.25
N PHE A 353 -61.10 -7.44 28.15
CA PHE A 353 -60.25 -7.39 29.34
C PHE A 353 -58.76 -7.30 28.97
N LEU A 354 -58.28 -8.16 28.07
CA LEU A 354 -56.89 -8.15 27.59
C LEU A 354 -56.51 -6.82 26.96
N THR A 355 -57.37 -6.28 26.10
CA THR A 355 -57.16 -4.99 25.45
C THR A 355 -57.04 -3.88 26.50
N ASN A 356 -57.93 -3.86 27.50
CA ASN A 356 -57.84 -2.91 28.61
C ASN A 356 -56.56 -3.07 29.43
N VAL A 357 -56.14 -4.30 29.75
CA VAL A 357 -54.90 -4.55 30.49
C VAL A 357 -53.69 -4.05 29.70
N VAL A 358 -53.61 -4.38 28.41
CA VAL A 358 -52.50 -3.95 27.54
C VAL A 358 -52.49 -2.42 27.39
N GLU A 359 -53.64 -1.79 27.18
CA GLU A 359 -53.74 -0.32 27.06
C GLU A 359 -53.40 0.39 28.37
N ASN A 360 -53.82 -0.13 29.52
CA ASN A 360 -53.47 0.43 30.82
C ASN A 360 -51.99 0.25 31.15
N PHE A 361 -51.42 -0.92 30.84
CA PHE A 361 -49.99 -1.15 30.98
C PHE A 361 -49.20 -0.18 30.08
N ALA A 362 -49.60 -0.06 28.80
CA ALA A 362 -48.95 0.84 27.85
C ALA A 362 -49.04 2.30 28.32
N LEU A 363 -50.22 2.75 28.80
CA LEU A 363 -50.42 4.09 29.33
C LEU A 363 -49.49 4.39 30.51
N GLY A 364 -49.33 3.45 31.45
CA GLY A 364 -48.36 3.60 32.54
C GLY A 364 -46.93 3.67 32.04
N PHE A 365 -46.58 2.79 31.09
CA PHE A 365 -45.24 2.66 30.54
C PHE A 365 -44.79 3.89 29.72
N VAL A 366 -45.68 4.60 29.02
CA VAL A 366 -45.27 5.77 28.20
C VAL A 366 -44.60 6.86 29.03
N HIS A 367 -44.99 6.99 30.30
CA HIS A 367 -44.41 7.97 31.22
C HIS A 367 -43.00 7.59 31.68
N GLU A 368 -42.60 6.32 31.55
CA GLU A 368 -41.25 5.82 31.88
C GLU A 368 -40.30 5.89 30.68
N ILE A 369 -40.83 5.97 29.46
CA ILE A 369 -40.06 6.01 28.20
C ILE A 369 -38.92 7.04 28.21
N PRO A 370 -39.09 8.29 28.66
CA PRO A 370 -38.00 9.25 28.66
C PRO A 370 -36.78 8.81 29.48
N VAL A 371 -37.01 8.12 30.61
CA VAL A 371 -35.94 7.62 31.49
C VAL A 371 -35.27 6.41 30.86
N ILE A 372 -36.06 5.44 30.38
CA ILE A 372 -35.55 4.22 29.72
C ILE A 372 -34.73 4.61 28.48
N PHE A 373 -35.22 5.57 27.70
CA PHE A 373 -34.54 6.03 26.50
C PHE A 373 -33.24 6.76 26.84
N ALA A 374 -33.23 7.58 27.88
CA ALA A 374 -32.01 8.23 28.38
C ALA A 374 -30.98 7.21 28.88
N ASP A 375 -31.39 6.18 29.62
CA ASP A 375 -30.49 5.12 30.09
C ASP A 375 -29.88 4.32 28.93
N ASN A 376 -30.68 4.03 27.90
CA ASN A 376 -30.19 3.34 26.69
C ASN A 376 -29.19 4.20 25.90
N VAL A 377 -29.48 5.48 25.71
CA VAL A 377 -28.54 6.43 25.07
C VAL A 377 -27.26 6.54 25.90
N ASP A 378 -27.36 6.69 27.22
CA ASP A 378 -26.21 6.75 28.13
C ASP A 378 -25.34 5.50 28.06
N ASN A 379 -25.95 4.31 28.04
CA ASN A 379 -25.24 3.04 27.90
C ASN A 379 -24.55 2.93 26.53
N GLY A 380 -25.23 3.33 25.45
CA GLY A 380 -24.66 3.38 24.10
C GLY A 380 -23.45 4.30 24.00
N ILE A 381 -23.56 5.52 24.52
CA ILE A 381 -22.45 6.49 24.57
C ILE A 381 -21.30 5.94 25.42
N THR A 382 -21.59 5.36 26.58
CA THR A 382 -20.57 4.80 27.47
C THR A 382 -19.80 3.65 26.79
N LYS A 383 -20.51 2.77 26.07
CA LYS A 383 -19.89 1.69 25.29
C LYS A 383 -18.99 2.24 24.19
N LYS A 384 -19.46 3.20 23.40
CA LYS A 384 -18.66 3.83 22.33
C LYS A 384 -17.45 4.60 22.87
N ALA A 385 -17.58 5.28 24.01
CA ALA A 385 -16.47 5.94 24.67
C ALA A 385 -15.39 4.93 25.13
N ALA A 386 -15.80 3.73 25.58
CA ALA A 386 -14.87 2.64 25.90
C ALA A 386 -14.15 2.15 24.63
N ASP A 387 -14.86 1.91 23.54
CA ASP A 387 -14.26 1.50 22.26
C ASP A 387 -13.20 2.52 21.78
N ILE A 388 -13.49 3.83 21.88
CA ILE A 388 -12.55 4.90 21.51
C ILE A 388 -11.31 4.88 22.41
N ARG A 389 -11.50 4.66 23.73
CA ARG A 389 -10.40 4.57 24.69
C ARG A 389 -9.50 3.36 24.40
N ASP A 390 -10.09 2.25 23.97
CA ASP A 390 -9.32 1.06 23.59
C ASP A 390 -8.46 1.32 22.35
N VAL A 391 -8.98 2.04 21.34
CA VAL A 391 -8.20 2.48 20.18
C VAL A 391 -7.09 3.45 20.60
N GLN A 392 -7.38 4.40 21.48
CA GLN A 392 -6.38 5.36 21.98
C GLN A 392 -5.23 4.65 22.71
N ASN A 393 -5.54 3.71 23.59
CA ASN A 393 -4.57 2.95 24.36
C ASN A 393 -3.78 1.95 23.51
N ASN A 394 -4.41 1.42 22.44
CA ASN A 394 -3.85 0.37 21.58
C ASN A 394 -3.76 0.80 20.11
N TYR A 395 -3.34 2.05 19.86
CA TYR A 395 -3.34 2.64 18.53
C TYR A 395 -2.49 1.86 17.52
N GLU A 396 -1.28 1.46 17.92
CA GLU A 396 -0.39 0.69 17.05
C GLU A 396 -1.00 -0.68 16.66
N PRO A 397 -1.44 -1.53 17.61
CA PRO A 397 -2.17 -2.76 17.28
C PRO A 397 -3.38 -2.53 16.36
N TYR A 398 -4.16 -1.46 16.59
CA TYR A 398 -5.33 -1.12 15.79
C TYR A 398 -4.96 -0.85 14.32
N VAL A 399 -3.99 0.02 14.05
CA VAL A 399 -3.56 0.33 12.67
C VAL A 399 -2.94 -0.90 12.01
N LYS A 400 -2.18 -1.71 12.75
CA LYS A 400 -1.61 -2.96 12.23
C LYS A 400 -2.68 -3.95 11.82
N ASP A 401 -3.76 -4.09 12.59
CA ASP A 401 -4.90 -4.95 12.26
C ASP A 401 -5.62 -4.46 10.99
N LEU A 402 -5.86 -3.14 10.85
CA LEU A 402 -6.45 -2.55 9.64
C LEU A 402 -5.61 -2.86 8.40
N LEU A 403 -4.29 -2.60 8.45
CA LEU A 403 -3.38 -2.88 7.35
C LEU A 403 -3.29 -4.38 7.05
N HIS A 404 -3.33 -5.24 8.06
CA HIS A 404 -3.32 -6.69 7.88
C HIS A 404 -4.56 -7.16 7.13
N LYS A 405 -5.76 -6.81 7.63
CA LYS A 405 -7.04 -7.17 7.00
C LYS A 405 -7.12 -6.66 5.56
N TRP A 406 -6.74 -5.40 5.35
CA TRP A 406 -6.73 -4.79 4.02
C TRP A 406 -5.76 -5.49 3.07
N SER A 407 -4.52 -5.73 3.50
CA SER A 407 -3.49 -6.34 2.64
C SER A 407 -3.81 -7.79 2.29
N VAL A 408 -4.37 -8.58 3.20
CA VAL A 408 -4.83 -9.95 2.93
C VAL A 408 -5.98 -9.94 1.92
N LYS A 409 -6.91 -8.99 2.04
CA LYS A 409 -8.02 -8.82 1.10
C LYS A 409 -7.54 -8.46 -0.31
N LYS A 410 -6.58 -7.53 -0.42
CA LYS A 410 -6.09 -7.00 -1.72
C LYS A 410 -5.01 -7.86 -2.39
N MET A 411 -4.21 -8.59 -1.62
CA MET A 411 -3.11 -9.43 -2.10
C MET A 411 -3.27 -10.86 -1.61
N ASN A 412 -4.44 -11.46 -1.86
CA ASN A 412 -4.80 -12.80 -1.39
C ASN A 412 -3.79 -13.89 -1.82
N SER A 413 -3.30 -13.85 -3.08
CA SER A 413 -2.30 -14.78 -3.62
C SER A 413 -0.95 -14.71 -2.91
N TYR A 414 -0.71 -13.64 -2.13
CA TYR A 414 0.51 -13.41 -1.37
C TYR A 414 0.25 -13.32 0.15
N GLU A 415 -0.96 -13.65 0.62
CA GLU A 415 -1.36 -13.60 2.03
C GLU A 415 -1.06 -12.24 2.70
N GLY A 416 -1.20 -11.13 1.96
CA GLY A 416 -0.89 -9.79 2.47
C GLY A 416 0.61 -9.53 2.74
N LYS A 417 1.50 -10.42 2.26
CA LYS A 417 2.96 -10.29 2.45
C LYS A 417 3.62 -9.49 1.34
N VAL A 418 4.49 -8.58 1.75
CA VAL A 418 5.40 -7.83 0.89
C VAL A 418 6.78 -8.48 0.90
N ALA A 419 7.52 -8.29 -0.17
CA ALA A 419 8.85 -8.87 -0.35
C ALA A 419 9.94 -7.90 0.10
N GLY A 420 10.79 -8.37 1.01
CA GLY A 420 11.99 -7.68 1.46
C GLY A 420 13.15 -7.86 0.49
N PHE A 421 14.37 -7.86 1.03
CA PHE A 421 15.58 -8.07 0.24
C PHE A 421 15.84 -9.54 -0.09
N GLU A 422 16.63 -9.73 -1.14
CA GLU A 422 16.95 -11.00 -1.77
C GLU A 422 18.25 -11.62 -1.24
N THR A 423 18.45 -12.91 -1.49
CA THR A 423 19.72 -13.59 -1.20
C THR A 423 20.89 -12.91 -1.91
N PRO A 424 22.12 -12.97 -1.36
CA PRO A 424 23.29 -12.35 -1.97
C PRO A 424 23.70 -13.01 -3.30
N SER A 425 23.48 -14.32 -3.41
CA SER A 425 23.80 -15.13 -4.58
C SER A 425 22.64 -16.10 -4.91
N ILE A 426 22.69 -16.66 -6.11
CA ILE A 426 21.84 -17.77 -6.55
C ILE A 426 22.69 -18.80 -7.29
N GLN A 427 22.30 -20.06 -7.18
CA GLN A 427 22.73 -21.11 -8.08
C GLN A 427 21.83 -21.04 -9.32
N LEU A 428 22.46 -20.89 -10.48
CA LEU A 428 21.79 -20.76 -11.76
C LEU A 428 22.08 -21.95 -12.66
N GLN A 429 21.08 -22.38 -13.41
CA GLN A 429 21.26 -23.22 -14.58
C GLN A 429 20.33 -22.73 -15.70
N LEU A 430 20.93 -22.25 -16.78
CA LEU A 430 20.25 -21.81 -17.98
C LEU A 430 20.96 -22.44 -19.17
N THR A 431 20.24 -23.21 -19.97
CA THR A 431 20.76 -23.78 -21.22
C THR A 431 19.72 -23.68 -22.31
N LYS A 432 20.12 -23.88 -23.56
CA LYS A 432 19.17 -23.92 -24.69
C LYS A 432 18.13 -25.05 -24.59
N LYS A 433 18.47 -26.15 -23.91
CA LYS A 433 17.66 -27.39 -23.86
C LYS A 433 16.89 -27.58 -22.57
N SER A 434 17.07 -26.70 -21.58
CA SER A 434 16.45 -26.84 -20.27
C SER A 434 15.89 -25.51 -19.79
N PRO A 435 14.74 -25.52 -19.09
CA PRO A 435 14.16 -24.30 -18.53
C PRO A 435 15.10 -23.70 -17.48
N LEU A 436 15.02 -22.38 -17.30
CA LEU A 436 15.81 -21.66 -16.30
C LEU A 436 15.60 -22.24 -14.89
N GLN A 437 16.66 -22.67 -14.21
CA GLN A 437 16.58 -23.09 -12.81
C GLN A 437 17.32 -22.08 -11.94
N ILE A 438 16.69 -21.69 -10.84
CA ILE A 438 17.20 -20.73 -9.87
C ILE A 438 17.03 -21.34 -8.48
N GLN A 439 18.08 -21.28 -7.67
CA GLN A 439 18.03 -21.65 -6.26
C GLN A 439 18.79 -20.61 -5.43
N GLY A 440 18.19 -20.11 -4.35
CA GLY A 440 18.84 -19.16 -3.45
C GLY A 440 20.10 -19.74 -2.80
N VAL A 441 21.20 -18.97 -2.79
CA VAL A 441 22.45 -19.32 -2.11
C VAL A 441 22.75 -18.26 -1.04
N GLY A 442 22.92 -18.72 0.19
CA GLY A 442 23.03 -17.85 1.37
C GLY A 442 21.67 -17.44 1.95
N SER A 443 21.71 -16.72 3.07
CA SER A 443 20.50 -16.20 3.73
C SER A 443 20.10 -14.86 3.12
N PRO A 444 18.79 -14.61 2.86
CA PRO A 444 18.28 -13.27 2.53
C PRO A 444 18.60 -12.21 3.60
N ALA A 445 18.87 -12.63 4.84
CA ALA A 445 19.32 -11.73 5.90
C ALA A 445 20.74 -11.18 5.64
N SER A 446 21.57 -11.81 4.81
CA SER A 446 22.92 -11.34 4.46
C SER A 446 22.87 -10.56 3.14
N LEU A 447 22.47 -9.30 3.22
CA LEU A 447 22.32 -8.39 2.08
C LEU A 447 23.68 -7.92 1.57
N LYS A 448 23.86 -7.94 0.24
CA LYS A 448 24.96 -7.23 -0.44
C LYS A 448 24.51 -5.85 -0.92
N ALA A 449 25.35 -4.83 -0.82
CA ALA A 449 25.00 -3.46 -1.21
C ALA A 449 24.53 -3.34 -2.67
N ASN A 450 25.20 -4.02 -3.60
CA ASN A 450 24.78 -4.04 -5.01
C ASN A 450 23.42 -4.73 -5.24
N THR A 451 23.04 -5.70 -4.41
CA THR A 451 21.72 -6.33 -4.44
C THR A 451 20.65 -5.33 -4.03
N ALA A 452 20.90 -4.41 -3.08
CA ALA A 452 19.92 -3.40 -2.69
C ALA A 452 19.49 -2.52 -3.89
N GLY A 453 20.45 -2.01 -4.66
CA GLY A 453 20.16 -1.20 -5.86
C GLY A 453 19.51 -1.98 -7.00
N SER A 454 20.12 -3.10 -7.40
CA SER A 454 19.60 -3.94 -8.49
C SER A 454 18.23 -4.57 -8.18
N SER A 455 17.89 -4.77 -6.91
CA SER A 455 16.57 -5.20 -6.46
C SER A 455 15.48 -4.16 -6.74
N VAL A 456 15.74 -2.89 -6.41
CA VAL A 456 14.85 -1.75 -6.70
C VAL A 456 14.66 -1.63 -8.22
N MET A 457 15.75 -1.70 -8.98
CA MET A 457 15.71 -1.71 -10.44
C MET A 457 14.86 -2.85 -11.02
N ALA A 458 15.08 -4.10 -10.59
CA ALA A 458 14.37 -5.27 -11.12
C ALA A 458 12.86 -5.20 -10.85
N ARG A 459 12.48 -4.71 -9.67
CA ARG A 459 11.07 -4.55 -9.29
C ARG A 459 10.41 -3.37 -9.98
N SER A 460 11.14 -2.28 -10.19
CA SER A 460 10.69 -1.16 -11.02
C SER A 460 10.33 -1.66 -12.43
N LEU A 461 11.22 -2.44 -13.05
CA LEU A 461 10.98 -3.03 -14.36
C LEU A 461 9.77 -3.99 -14.38
N LEU A 462 9.62 -4.81 -13.33
CA LEU A 462 8.48 -5.73 -13.18
C LEU A 462 7.15 -4.96 -13.05
N MET A 463 7.14 -3.90 -12.25
CA MET A 463 5.98 -3.03 -12.03
C MET A 463 5.57 -2.28 -13.30
N GLU A 464 6.52 -1.89 -14.15
CA GLU A 464 6.24 -1.27 -15.45
C GLU A 464 5.64 -2.23 -16.48
N ASN A 465 5.89 -3.52 -16.36
CA ASN A 465 5.58 -4.50 -17.41
C ASN A 465 4.72 -5.69 -16.95
N THR A 466 4.06 -5.60 -15.79
CA THR A 466 3.12 -6.63 -15.34
C THR A 466 1.67 -6.23 -15.57
N ASP A 467 0.85 -7.19 -15.98
CA ASP A 467 -0.60 -7.03 -16.10
C ASP A 467 -1.36 -7.69 -14.93
N ASP A 468 -0.65 -8.50 -14.13
CA ASP A 468 -1.18 -9.06 -12.89
C ASP A 468 -1.30 -7.95 -11.83
N ALA A 469 -2.53 -7.64 -11.44
CA ALA A 469 -2.85 -6.61 -10.46
C ALA A 469 -2.33 -6.93 -9.05
N SER A 470 -2.39 -8.20 -8.63
CA SER A 470 -1.94 -8.64 -7.30
C SER A 470 -0.42 -8.58 -7.21
N LEU A 471 0.29 -9.09 -8.23
CA LEU A 471 1.75 -9.00 -8.33
C LEU A 471 2.20 -7.53 -8.44
N GLY A 472 1.50 -6.73 -9.24
CA GLY A 472 1.79 -5.30 -9.40
C GLY A 472 1.66 -4.53 -8.09
N LEU A 473 0.57 -4.75 -7.35
CA LEU A 473 0.35 -4.16 -6.03
C LEU A 473 1.41 -4.61 -5.02
N GLN A 474 1.69 -5.92 -4.93
CA GLN A 474 2.72 -6.45 -4.04
C GLN A 474 4.09 -5.84 -4.37
N THR A 475 4.43 -5.73 -5.65
CA THR A 475 5.69 -5.15 -6.11
C THR A 475 5.78 -3.68 -5.71
N ALA A 476 4.72 -2.90 -5.91
CA ALA A 476 4.68 -1.49 -5.55
C ALA A 476 4.83 -1.28 -4.04
N LEU A 477 4.09 -2.03 -3.21
CA LEU A 477 4.24 -1.97 -1.75
C LEU A 477 5.62 -2.41 -1.27
N SER A 478 6.22 -3.42 -1.93
CA SER A 478 7.59 -3.85 -1.63
C SER A 478 8.61 -2.75 -1.93
N GLN A 479 8.43 -1.98 -3.02
CA GLN A 479 9.28 -0.83 -3.34
C GLN A 479 9.17 0.29 -2.31
N VAL A 480 7.95 0.65 -1.90
CA VAL A 480 7.72 1.64 -0.83
C VAL A 480 8.48 1.28 0.44
N ASN A 481 8.39 0.02 0.87
CA ASN A 481 9.07 -0.42 2.09
C ASN A 481 10.60 -0.45 1.94
N LYS A 482 11.12 -0.77 0.75
CA LYS A 482 12.57 -0.71 0.45
C LYS A 482 13.11 0.72 0.47
N LEU A 483 12.37 1.69 -0.06
CA LEU A 483 12.75 3.11 0.02
C LEU A 483 12.87 3.57 1.47
N ILE A 484 11.81 3.36 2.28
CA ILE A 484 11.81 3.72 3.70
C ILE A 484 12.96 3.04 4.46
N THR A 485 13.29 1.80 4.09
CA THR A 485 14.43 1.07 4.66
C THR A 485 15.78 1.68 4.31
N ILE A 486 15.95 2.14 3.07
CA ILE A 486 17.21 2.71 2.59
C ILE A 486 17.53 4.01 3.34
N GLY A 487 16.54 4.90 3.49
CA GLY A 487 16.68 6.18 4.19
C GLY A 487 16.54 6.14 5.71
N GLY A 488 15.94 5.07 6.26
CA GLY A 488 15.56 4.98 7.66
C GLY A 488 14.31 5.82 7.99
N TYR A 489 13.78 5.67 9.20
CA TYR A 489 12.60 6.41 9.65
C TYR A 489 12.54 6.50 11.18
N ARG A 490 11.66 7.34 11.72
CA ARG A 490 11.40 7.45 13.16
C ARG A 490 10.17 6.64 13.54
N ASP A 491 10.30 5.81 14.58
CA ASP A 491 9.21 4.99 15.10
C ASP A 491 8.20 5.81 15.92
N ILE A 492 7.18 5.12 16.43
CA ILE A 492 6.10 5.70 17.24
C ILE A 492 6.56 6.40 18.53
N ASN A 493 7.79 6.13 18.98
CA ASN A 493 8.40 6.72 20.17
C ASN A 493 9.47 7.76 19.79
N ASP A 494 9.46 8.24 18.54
CA ASP A 494 10.46 9.13 17.97
C ASP A 494 11.89 8.56 18.03
N ARG A 495 12.03 7.23 18.04
CA ARG A 495 13.33 6.57 17.98
C ARG A 495 13.69 6.31 16.52
N LEU A 496 14.92 6.65 16.16
CA LEU A 496 15.43 6.40 14.83
C LEU A 496 15.60 4.89 14.60
N VAL A 497 14.83 4.36 13.65
CA VAL A 497 15.04 3.03 13.07
C VAL A 497 16.16 3.16 12.04
N PRO A 498 17.27 2.41 12.20
CA PRO A 498 18.45 2.59 11.36
C PRO A 498 18.16 2.38 9.87
N ALA A 499 18.65 3.32 9.07
CA ALA A 499 18.76 3.21 7.62
C ALA A 499 19.72 2.08 7.19
N LEU A 500 19.60 1.59 5.95
CA LEU A 500 20.68 0.81 5.32
C LEU A 500 21.92 1.66 5.04
N LEU A 501 21.73 2.96 4.82
CA LEU A 501 22.78 3.94 4.64
C LEU A 501 23.50 4.18 5.97
N SER A 502 24.69 3.61 6.09
CA SER A 502 25.50 3.61 7.30
C SER A 502 26.68 4.58 7.17
N PRO A 503 27.16 5.17 8.29
CA PRO A 503 28.27 6.11 8.25
C PRO A 503 29.56 5.45 7.71
N VAL A 504 30.19 6.13 6.76
CA VAL A 504 31.46 5.69 6.16
C VAL A 504 32.60 5.90 7.15
N GLU A 505 32.64 7.07 7.79
CA GLU A 505 33.63 7.42 8.82
C GLU A 505 33.44 6.55 10.08
N LYS A 506 34.46 6.45 10.96
CA LYS A 506 34.42 5.62 12.19
C LYS A 506 33.45 6.11 13.29
N VAL A 507 32.51 6.98 12.95
CA VAL A 507 31.50 7.50 13.86
C VAL A 507 30.29 6.56 13.93
N LYS A 508 29.58 6.58 15.07
CA LYS A 508 28.35 5.80 15.31
C LYS A 508 27.09 6.67 15.23
N HIS A 509 27.05 7.62 14.29
CA HIS A 509 25.90 8.48 14.06
C HIS A 509 25.04 7.90 12.93
N PRO A 510 23.94 7.18 13.24
CA PRO A 510 23.02 6.68 12.20
C PRO A 510 22.44 7.84 11.38
N LEU A 511 22.08 7.55 10.13
CA LEU A 511 21.47 8.54 9.24
C LEU A 511 20.11 8.97 9.80
N ASP A 512 19.94 10.29 10.00
CA ASP A 512 18.65 10.92 10.20
C ASP A 512 18.41 11.87 9.02
N ILE A 513 17.62 11.40 8.04
CA ILE A 513 17.39 12.14 6.79
C ILE A 513 16.79 13.54 7.04
N MET A 514 16.03 13.69 8.14
CA MET A 514 15.42 14.97 8.53
C MET A 514 16.44 16.00 9.04
N LYS A 515 17.65 15.55 9.40
CA LYS A 515 18.76 16.40 9.89
C LYS A 515 20.00 16.32 9.00
N LEU A 516 19.85 15.82 7.77
CA LEU A 516 20.96 15.54 6.88
C LEU A 516 21.82 16.77 6.56
N SER A 517 21.22 17.95 6.42
CA SER A 517 21.93 19.21 6.12
C SER A 517 22.89 19.62 7.23
N GLU A 518 22.62 19.21 8.47
CA GLU A 518 23.44 19.50 9.65
C GLU A 518 24.58 18.47 9.83
N MET A 519 24.55 17.36 9.09
CA MET A 519 25.47 16.23 9.27
C MET A 519 26.68 16.30 8.33
N PRO A 520 27.92 16.37 8.86
CA PRO A 520 29.14 16.43 8.05
C PRO A 520 29.59 15.05 7.51
N TYR A 521 28.89 13.97 7.90
CA TYR A 521 29.31 12.58 7.63
C TYR A 521 28.78 12.03 6.32
N SER A 522 29.53 11.10 5.74
CA SER A 522 29.17 10.42 4.49
C SER A 522 28.42 9.12 4.80
N TYR A 523 27.42 8.77 4.00
CA TYR A 523 26.52 7.65 4.28
C TYR A 523 26.31 6.74 3.07
N ARG A 524 26.57 5.44 3.26
CA ARG A 524 26.51 4.42 2.20
C ARG A 524 26.07 3.08 2.74
N ILE A 525 25.52 2.24 1.87
CA ILE A 525 25.28 0.84 2.22
C ILE A 525 26.63 0.10 2.20
N PRO A 526 27.09 -0.48 3.33
CA PRO A 526 28.28 -1.33 3.36
C PRO A 526 28.16 -2.52 2.41
N ASP A 527 29.26 -2.97 1.80
CA ASP A 527 29.25 -4.05 0.81
C ASP A 527 28.54 -5.33 1.32
N GLN A 528 28.54 -5.55 2.64
CA GLN A 528 27.76 -6.58 3.31
C GLN A 528 27.04 -6.02 4.54
N VAL A 529 25.73 -6.27 4.63
CA VAL A 529 24.85 -5.88 5.75
C VAL A 529 24.07 -7.10 6.20
N THR A 530 23.90 -7.28 7.51
CA THR A 530 22.96 -8.28 8.02
C THR A 530 21.69 -7.61 8.52
N LEU A 531 20.57 -8.15 8.08
CA LEU A 531 19.24 -7.71 8.46
C LEU A 531 18.72 -8.56 9.63
N GLN A 532 17.99 -7.93 10.55
CA GLN A 532 17.29 -8.64 11.63
C GLN A 532 15.99 -9.29 11.12
N ASP A 533 15.39 -8.68 10.11
CA ASP A 533 14.17 -9.12 9.45
C ASP A 533 14.22 -8.67 7.97
N PRO A 534 13.19 -8.90 7.13
CA PRO A 534 13.24 -8.60 5.70
C PRO A 534 13.56 -7.14 5.32
N PHE A 535 13.45 -6.19 6.26
CA PHE A 535 13.62 -4.76 6.01
C PHE A 535 14.51 -4.04 7.03
N HIS A 536 14.70 -4.53 8.25
CA HIS A 536 15.44 -3.76 9.25
C HIS A 536 16.89 -4.22 9.40
N VAL A 537 17.81 -3.26 9.50
CA VAL A 537 19.22 -3.50 9.82
C VAL A 537 19.34 -3.98 11.26
N ASN A 538 20.24 -4.93 11.52
CA ASN A 538 20.54 -5.33 12.90
C ASN A 538 21.29 -4.19 13.64
N PRO A 539 20.68 -3.55 14.65
CA PRO A 539 21.25 -2.36 15.31
C PRO A 539 22.51 -2.66 16.14
N GLY A 540 22.76 -3.93 16.49
CA GLY A 540 23.94 -4.35 17.25
C GLY A 540 25.15 -4.73 16.39
N MET A 541 25.06 -4.61 15.06
CA MET A 541 26.09 -5.08 14.15
C MET A 541 27.25 -4.11 14.00
N ASP A 542 28.48 -4.62 14.14
CA ASP A 542 29.67 -3.99 13.57
C ASP A 542 29.85 -4.51 12.14
N TYR A 543 30.09 -3.62 11.18
CA TYR A 543 30.23 -3.96 9.77
C TYR A 543 31.61 -3.54 9.26
N ALA A 544 32.16 -4.31 8.33
CA ALA A 544 33.38 -3.90 7.62
C ALA A 544 33.08 -2.61 6.84
N LYS A 545 33.95 -1.60 6.97
CA LYS A 545 33.82 -0.31 6.29
C LYS A 545 34.27 -0.39 4.83
N ASP A 546 33.77 -1.41 4.15
CA ASP A 546 33.99 -1.70 2.75
C ASP A 546 32.84 -1.14 1.94
N PHE A 547 33.17 -0.24 1.02
CA PHE A 547 32.21 0.42 0.14
C PHE A 547 32.76 0.41 -1.28
N SER A 548 32.28 -0.50 -2.11
CA SER A 548 32.71 -0.58 -3.50
C SER A 548 32.04 0.48 -4.38
N ALA A 549 32.81 1.01 -5.33
CA ALA A 549 32.32 1.95 -6.33
C ALA A 549 31.21 1.33 -7.20
N ALA A 550 31.33 0.03 -7.49
CA ALA A 550 30.30 -0.72 -8.19
C ALA A 550 28.97 -0.74 -7.42
N SER A 551 28.98 -1.09 -6.12
CA SER A 551 27.77 -1.08 -5.29
C SER A 551 27.15 0.31 -5.19
N PHE A 552 27.97 1.36 -5.15
CA PHE A 552 27.49 2.74 -5.12
C PHE A 552 26.77 3.13 -6.42
N ALA A 553 27.35 2.81 -7.58
CA ALA A 553 26.69 3.02 -8.87
C ALA A 553 25.37 2.23 -9.00
N GLU A 554 25.34 0.99 -8.52
CA GLU A 554 24.15 0.14 -8.54
C GLU A 554 23.00 0.72 -7.70
N GLN A 555 23.30 1.33 -6.56
CA GLN A 555 22.31 2.00 -5.69
C GLN A 555 21.72 3.24 -6.38
N ILE A 556 22.57 4.11 -6.92
CA ILE A 556 22.11 5.31 -7.65
C ILE A 556 21.21 4.91 -8.82
N ASP A 557 21.63 3.92 -9.62
CA ASP A 557 20.84 3.47 -10.76
C ASP A 557 19.49 2.88 -10.33
N GLY A 558 19.47 2.01 -9.32
CA GLY A 558 18.23 1.42 -8.81
C GLY A 558 17.23 2.45 -8.30
N LEU A 559 17.68 3.38 -7.47
CA LEU A 559 16.84 4.47 -6.98
C LEU A 559 16.39 5.42 -8.10
N SER A 560 17.24 5.62 -9.13
CA SER A 560 16.88 6.40 -10.32
C SER A 560 15.75 5.75 -11.14
N GLN A 561 15.71 4.41 -11.25
CA GLN A 561 14.55 3.73 -11.84
C GLN A 561 13.28 3.99 -11.02
N MET A 562 13.40 3.93 -9.70
CA MET A 562 12.26 4.22 -8.82
C MET A 562 11.84 5.70 -8.88
N LEU A 563 12.76 6.63 -9.16
CA LEU A 563 12.44 8.05 -9.38
C LEU A 563 11.57 8.24 -10.63
N LYS A 564 11.83 7.50 -11.71
CA LYS A 564 10.98 7.52 -12.91
C LYS A 564 9.55 7.06 -12.59
N ILE A 565 9.42 6.04 -11.75
CA ILE A 565 8.13 5.51 -11.32
C ILE A 565 7.42 6.47 -10.35
N THR A 566 8.14 7.14 -9.47
CA THR A 566 7.56 8.05 -8.46
C THR A 566 7.41 9.49 -8.94
N ALA A 567 7.95 9.88 -10.10
CA ALA A 567 7.82 11.22 -10.67
C ALA A 567 6.34 11.68 -10.69
N ASP A 568 6.02 12.66 -9.83
CA ASP A 568 4.65 13.08 -9.53
C ASP A 568 4.06 14.02 -10.61
N TRP A 569 4.90 14.47 -11.55
CA TRP A 569 4.48 15.19 -12.76
C TRP A 569 4.20 14.27 -13.96
N LYS A 570 4.39 12.95 -13.84
CA LYS A 570 4.16 11.96 -14.91
C LYS A 570 3.17 10.90 -14.42
N VAL A 571 2.37 10.36 -15.34
CA VAL A 571 1.60 9.14 -15.07
C VAL A 571 2.54 7.93 -15.22
N SER A 572 2.53 7.03 -14.26
CA SER A 572 3.41 5.85 -14.21
C SER A 572 2.67 4.64 -13.63
N SER A 573 3.38 3.51 -13.54
CA SER A 573 2.84 2.33 -12.84
C SER A 573 2.54 2.56 -11.36
N PHE A 574 3.10 3.60 -10.72
CA PHE A 574 2.73 3.95 -9.34
C PHE A 574 1.24 4.32 -9.27
N ASP A 575 0.76 5.11 -10.23
CA ASP A 575 -0.65 5.53 -10.29
C ASP A 575 -1.57 4.34 -10.55
N LYS A 576 -1.11 3.39 -11.39
CA LYS A 576 -1.85 2.15 -11.70
C LYS A 576 -2.10 1.29 -10.46
N TYR A 577 -1.11 1.14 -9.58
CA TYR A 577 -1.19 0.19 -8.47
C TYR A 577 -1.47 0.82 -7.10
N LEU A 578 -0.98 2.03 -6.84
CA LEU A 578 -1.08 2.68 -5.54
C LEU A 578 -1.88 3.99 -5.57
N GLY A 579 -1.86 4.73 -6.68
CA GLY A 579 -2.42 6.09 -6.75
C GLY A 579 -3.93 6.18 -6.51
N ASN A 580 -4.68 5.11 -6.78
CA ASN A 580 -6.13 5.07 -6.56
C ASN A 580 -6.54 4.56 -5.17
N ILE A 581 -5.59 4.08 -4.36
CA ILE A 581 -5.89 3.52 -3.05
C ILE A 581 -6.13 4.66 -2.07
N LYS A 582 -7.34 4.72 -1.52
CA LYS A 582 -7.74 5.76 -0.57
C LYS A 582 -7.68 5.24 0.87
N ALA A 583 -7.50 6.16 1.82
CA ALA A 583 -7.57 5.82 3.25
C ALA A 583 -8.91 5.14 3.62
N GLN A 584 -9.99 5.51 2.93
CA GLN A 584 -11.33 4.91 3.04
C GLN A 584 -11.33 3.38 2.89
N GLU A 585 -10.41 2.81 2.11
CA GLU A 585 -10.33 1.36 1.89
C GLU A 585 -9.81 0.60 3.11
N LEU A 586 -9.17 1.28 4.06
CA LEU A 586 -8.76 0.66 5.33
C LEU A 586 -9.94 0.54 6.30
N ILE A 587 -10.97 1.38 6.15
CA ILE A 587 -12.09 1.51 7.09
C ILE A 587 -13.40 1.55 6.29
N GLU A 588 -13.86 0.38 5.81
CA GLU A 588 -14.98 0.26 4.86
C GLU A 588 -16.33 0.75 5.45
N ASP A 589 -16.45 0.77 6.78
CA ASP A 589 -17.69 1.06 7.50
C ASP A 589 -17.98 2.56 7.66
N ILE A 590 -17.03 3.46 7.35
CA ILE A 590 -17.18 4.92 7.60
C ILE A 590 -17.15 5.70 6.31
N GLN A 591 -18.29 6.09 5.73
CA GLN A 591 -18.32 6.90 4.51
C GLN A 591 -18.06 8.39 4.82
N SER A 592 -16.80 8.85 4.71
CA SER A 592 -16.45 10.27 4.88
C SER A 592 -15.57 10.80 3.74
N SER A 593 -15.85 12.03 3.32
CA SER A 593 -15.03 12.74 2.32
C SER A 593 -13.59 12.99 2.79
N GLU A 594 -13.34 13.02 4.10
CA GLU A 594 -12.01 13.18 4.69
C GLU A 594 -11.10 11.97 4.42
N PHE A 595 -11.68 10.78 4.29
CA PHE A 595 -10.95 9.56 3.94
C PHE A 595 -10.76 9.38 2.43
N ALA A 596 -11.20 10.33 1.61
CA ALA A 596 -11.00 10.30 0.17
C ALA A 596 -9.54 10.58 -0.26
N ARG A 597 -8.67 10.94 0.71
CA ARG A 597 -7.24 11.18 0.48
C ARG A 597 -6.48 9.91 0.08
N PRO A 598 -5.43 10.02 -0.77
CA PRO A 598 -4.59 8.89 -1.13
C PRO A 598 -3.90 8.29 0.10
N LEU A 599 -3.91 6.97 0.23
CA LEU A 599 -3.14 6.27 1.25
C LEU A 599 -1.64 6.32 0.93
N PHE A 600 -1.29 6.34 -0.36
CA PHE A 600 0.09 6.37 -0.84
C PHE A 600 0.35 7.63 -1.67
N PRO A 601 0.61 8.79 -1.04
CA PRO A 601 0.86 10.05 -1.75
C PRO A 601 2.16 9.98 -2.56
N LYS A 602 2.02 10.01 -3.89
CA LYS A 602 3.12 9.81 -4.85
C LYS A 602 4.22 10.86 -4.72
N ASP A 603 3.84 12.11 -4.49
CA ASP A 603 4.71 13.27 -4.31
C ASP A 603 5.58 13.17 -3.04
N MET A 604 5.06 12.56 -1.96
CA MET A 604 5.86 12.29 -0.77
C MET A 604 6.87 11.16 -1.00
N PHE A 605 6.48 10.09 -1.71
CA PHE A 605 7.42 9.02 -2.05
C PHE A 605 8.47 9.45 -3.06
N PHE A 606 8.13 10.36 -3.97
CA PHE A 606 9.10 11.02 -4.83
C PHE A 606 10.13 11.79 -4.01
N ALA A 607 9.69 12.63 -3.06
CA ALA A 607 10.59 13.38 -2.19
C ALA A 607 11.48 12.48 -1.33
N LEU A 608 10.92 11.40 -0.76
CA LEU A 608 11.69 10.41 0.00
C LEU A 608 12.80 9.80 -0.86
N ASN A 609 12.47 9.35 -2.07
CA ASN A 609 13.43 8.74 -2.99
C ASN A 609 14.50 9.76 -3.46
N VAL A 610 14.11 11.01 -3.72
CA VAL A 610 15.08 12.10 -3.98
C VAL A 610 16.00 12.28 -2.79
N GLY A 611 15.48 12.24 -1.56
CA GLY A 611 16.26 12.28 -0.34
C GLY A 611 17.30 11.17 -0.26
N ASP A 612 16.90 9.91 -0.49
CA ASP A 612 17.80 8.74 -0.47
C ASP A 612 18.93 8.89 -1.50
N VAL A 613 18.61 9.30 -2.73
CA VAL A 613 19.62 9.53 -3.77
C VAL A 613 20.49 10.75 -3.44
N ALA A 614 19.92 11.79 -2.85
CA ALA A 614 20.67 13.00 -2.47
C ALA A 614 21.69 12.70 -1.36
N VAL A 615 21.38 11.82 -0.40
CA VAL A 615 22.36 11.35 0.59
C VAL A 615 23.57 10.76 -0.12
N LEU A 616 23.31 9.83 -1.04
CA LEU A 616 24.32 9.14 -1.84
C LEU A 616 25.14 10.09 -2.73
N LEU A 617 24.50 11.07 -3.39
CA LEU A 617 25.19 12.01 -4.26
C LEU A 617 25.95 13.09 -3.49
N LYS A 618 25.44 13.55 -2.33
CA LYS A 618 26.16 14.49 -1.46
C LYS A 618 27.45 13.91 -0.91
N ASP A 619 27.59 12.59 -0.80
CA ASP A 619 28.86 11.96 -0.44
C ASP A 619 30.01 12.29 -1.40
N ILE A 620 29.72 12.68 -2.66
CA ILE A 620 30.74 13.09 -3.62
C ILE A 620 31.52 14.31 -3.11
N THR A 621 30.86 15.22 -2.38
CA THR A 621 31.45 16.46 -1.89
C THR A 621 31.81 16.42 -0.40
N LYS A 622 31.59 15.29 0.28
CA LYS A 622 31.91 15.09 1.70
C LYS A 622 33.29 14.47 1.90
N LYS A 623 33.82 14.58 3.12
CA LYS A 623 35.20 14.20 3.49
C LYS A 623 35.60 12.76 3.09
N ALA A 624 34.67 11.82 3.19
CA ALA A 624 34.91 10.43 2.80
C ALA A 624 34.59 10.14 1.32
N THR A 625 34.65 11.15 0.45
CA THR A 625 34.39 10.96 -0.98
C THR A 625 35.35 9.94 -1.62
N PRO A 626 34.84 9.02 -2.45
CA PRO A 626 35.61 8.11 -3.28
C PRO A 626 35.96 8.74 -4.63
N VAL A 627 35.46 9.95 -4.90
CA VAL A 627 35.63 10.61 -6.20
C VAL A 627 36.90 11.45 -6.15
N PHE A 628 37.80 11.17 -7.07
CA PHE A 628 38.99 12.00 -7.29
C PHE A 628 38.83 12.79 -8.58
N LEU A 629 39.50 13.91 -8.65
CA LEU A 629 39.63 14.76 -9.82
C LEU A 629 41.12 14.88 -10.17
N VAL A 630 41.41 14.97 -11.46
CA VAL A 630 42.75 15.27 -11.98
C VAL A 630 42.71 16.65 -12.62
N THR A 631 43.64 17.50 -12.19
CA THR A 631 43.72 18.89 -12.60
C THR A 631 44.53 19.07 -13.88
N LEU A 632 44.53 20.28 -14.44
CA LEU A 632 45.34 20.63 -15.62
C LEU A 632 46.85 20.39 -15.40
N ASP A 633 47.31 20.49 -14.16
CA ASP A 633 48.71 20.29 -13.78
C ASP A 633 49.00 18.84 -13.37
N ASP A 634 48.11 17.90 -13.73
CA ASP A 634 48.17 16.47 -13.39
C ASP A 634 48.19 16.18 -11.88
N ASN A 635 47.68 17.08 -11.03
CA ASN A 635 47.51 16.79 -9.60
C ASN A 635 46.22 16.02 -9.35
N ILE A 636 46.25 15.09 -8.39
CA ILE A 636 45.05 14.45 -7.85
C ILE A 636 44.55 15.25 -6.66
N ILE A 637 43.29 15.67 -6.74
CA ILE A 637 42.54 16.24 -5.62
C ILE A 637 41.30 15.41 -5.37
N TRP A 638 40.87 15.29 -4.12
CA TRP A 638 39.59 14.66 -3.82
C TRP A 638 38.46 15.67 -4.05
N ALA A 639 37.28 15.18 -4.47
CA ALA A 639 36.17 16.05 -4.84
C ALA A 639 35.71 16.98 -3.70
N ASP A 640 35.87 16.59 -2.43
CA ASP A 640 35.59 17.41 -1.25
C ASP A 640 36.57 18.58 -1.06
N GLN A 641 37.73 18.53 -1.71
CA GLN A 641 38.77 19.55 -1.65
C GLN A 641 38.69 20.55 -2.80
N TYR A 642 37.85 20.29 -3.80
CA TYR A 642 37.81 21.07 -5.05
C TYR A 642 37.36 22.51 -4.84
N SER A 643 36.32 22.74 -4.03
CA SER A 643 35.77 24.08 -3.78
C SER A 643 36.77 25.02 -3.07
N THR A 644 37.78 24.46 -2.42
CA THR A 644 38.86 25.21 -1.76
C THR A 644 40.16 25.25 -2.56
N SER A 645 40.18 24.62 -3.74
CA SER A 645 41.34 24.60 -4.63
C SER A 645 41.26 25.74 -5.66
N ASN A 646 42.42 26.24 -6.07
CA ASN A 646 42.54 27.17 -7.20
C ASN A 646 42.79 26.43 -8.54
N GLU A 647 42.87 25.10 -8.51
CA GLU A 647 43.18 24.27 -9.67
C GLU A 647 41.93 23.97 -10.50
N THR A 648 42.08 23.90 -11.82
CA THR A 648 40.98 23.49 -12.71
C THR A 648 40.98 21.98 -12.91
N ALA A 649 39.91 21.31 -12.52
CA ALA A 649 39.73 19.87 -12.76
C ALA A 649 39.28 19.60 -14.20
N ILE A 650 39.95 18.68 -14.90
CA ILE A 650 39.62 18.30 -16.28
C ILE A 650 39.18 16.84 -16.43
N MET A 651 39.57 15.99 -15.49
CA MET A 651 39.26 14.56 -15.48
C MET A 651 38.86 14.13 -14.08
N GLY A 652 38.19 12.98 -13.96
CA GLY A 652 37.83 12.42 -12.66
C GLY A 652 37.55 10.94 -12.72
N GLY A 653 37.51 10.31 -11.57
CA GLY A 653 37.21 8.89 -11.44
C GLY A 653 36.72 8.56 -10.04
N ILE A 654 36.49 7.27 -9.81
CA ILE A 654 35.99 6.75 -8.55
C ILE A 654 36.80 5.55 -8.10
N VAL A 655 36.99 5.42 -6.79
CA VAL A 655 37.69 4.29 -6.17
C VAL A 655 36.82 3.55 -5.16
N ASP A 656 37.19 2.30 -4.89
CA ASP A 656 36.66 1.57 -3.74
C ASP A 656 37.18 2.17 -2.43
N MET A 657 36.39 2.04 -1.38
CA MET A 657 36.85 2.20 0.00
C MET A 657 36.97 0.83 0.66
N LYS A 658 38.13 0.55 1.25
CA LYS A 658 38.42 -0.68 2.00
C LYS A 658 38.83 -0.33 3.42
N ASP A 659 38.14 -0.89 4.40
CA ASP A 659 38.30 -0.56 5.83
C ASP A 659 38.25 0.96 6.11
N GLY A 660 37.42 1.69 5.36
CA GLY A 660 37.29 3.15 5.45
C GLY A 660 38.42 3.95 4.78
N VAL A 661 39.33 3.30 4.04
CA VAL A 661 40.46 3.92 3.34
C VAL A 661 40.25 3.89 1.83
N LYS A 662 40.57 4.99 1.16
CA LYS A 662 40.45 5.14 -0.31
C LYS A 662 41.50 4.25 -1.01
N SER A 663 41.05 3.43 -1.95
CA SER A 663 41.93 2.56 -2.75
C SER A 663 42.86 3.39 -3.66
N ASN A 664 44.05 2.84 -3.95
CA ASN A 664 44.96 3.38 -4.96
C ASN A 664 44.66 2.86 -6.38
N ILE A 665 43.75 1.89 -6.50
CA ILE A 665 43.41 1.23 -7.76
C ILE A 665 42.06 1.76 -8.22
N VAL A 666 42.05 2.31 -9.42
CA VAL A 666 40.84 2.68 -10.16
C VAL A 666 40.54 1.54 -11.13
N ARG A 667 39.33 0.99 -11.08
CA ARG A 667 38.86 0.00 -12.05
C ARG A 667 38.06 0.72 -13.13
N SER A 668 38.40 0.48 -14.40
CA SER A 668 37.74 1.14 -15.53
C SER A 668 36.24 0.87 -15.58
N VAL A 669 35.83 -0.36 -15.25
CA VAL A 669 34.41 -0.75 -15.18
C VAL A 669 33.63 0.04 -14.13
N ASP A 670 34.24 0.39 -13.00
CA ASP A 670 33.56 1.14 -11.94
C ASP A 670 33.33 2.58 -12.35
N VAL A 671 34.32 3.21 -12.99
CA VAL A 671 34.19 4.56 -13.56
C VAL A 671 33.08 4.59 -14.60
N ALA A 672 33.05 3.60 -15.51
CA ALA A 672 32.03 3.49 -16.53
C ALA A 672 30.62 3.28 -15.94
N LYS A 673 30.47 2.38 -14.95
CA LYS A 673 29.20 2.15 -14.27
C LYS A 673 28.72 3.38 -13.51
N PHE A 674 29.61 4.09 -12.83
CA PHE A 674 29.28 5.30 -12.10
C PHE A 674 28.81 6.41 -13.05
N LEU A 675 29.49 6.60 -14.18
CA LEU A 675 29.04 7.53 -15.23
C LEU A 675 27.64 7.17 -15.71
N LEU A 676 27.39 5.90 -16.02
CA LEU A 676 26.08 5.41 -16.46
C LEU A 676 24.99 5.65 -15.41
N SER A 677 25.27 5.40 -14.13
CA SER A 677 24.29 5.64 -13.06
C SER A 677 23.98 7.13 -12.86
N LEU A 678 24.98 8.01 -13.00
CA LEU A 678 24.75 9.46 -12.95
C LEU A 678 23.91 9.94 -14.15
N ASN A 679 24.18 9.41 -15.34
CA ASN A 679 23.37 9.71 -16.53
C ASN A 679 21.92 9.24 -16.35
N GLU A 680 21.71 8.07 -15.74
CA GLU A 680 20.38 7.55 -15.44
C GLU A 680 19.63 8.45 -14.43
N PHE A 681 20.31 8.92 -13.39
CA PHE A 681 19.75 9.90 -12.45
C PHE A 681 19.33 11.21 -13.13
N LEU A 682 20.18 11.75 -14.01
CA LEU A 682 19.87 12.98 -14.76
C LEU A 682 18.63 12.82 -15.66
N ALA A 683 18.46 11.63 -16.24
CA ALA A 683 17.29 11.29 -17.05
C ALA A 683 16.03 11.06 -16.19
N ALA A 684 16.17 10.41 -15.03
CA ALA A 684 15.07 10.16 -14.10
C ALA A 684 14.49 11.46 -13.52
N THR A 685 15.35 12.46 -13.30
CA THR A 685 14.98 13.79 -12.78
C THR A 685 14.60 14.78 -13.88
N ASP A 686 14.47 14.34 -15.13
CA ASP A 686 14.06 15.22 -16.22
C ASP A 686 12.58 15.66 -16.08
N GLY A 687 12.37 16.97 -16.03
CA GLY A 687 11.08 17.61 -15.74
C GLY A 687 10.79 17.88 -14.25
N VAL A 688 11.75 17.67 -13.34
CA VAL A 688 11.55 17.80 -11.89
C VAL A 688 11.07 19.17 -11.44
N GLU A 689 11.31 20.23 -12.22
CA GLU A 689 10.78 21.58 -11.98
C GLU A 689 9.24 21.64 -11.94
N LYS A 690 8.55 20.58 -12.39
CA LYS A 690 7.09 20.44 -12.37
C LYS A 690 6.56 19.64 -11.18
N THR A 691 7.42 19.25 -10.24
CA THR A 691 6.99 18.52 -9.05
C THR A 691 5.97 19.32 -8.24
N LYS A 692 5.06 18.60 -7.60
CA LYS A 692 4.02 19.12 -6.71
C LYS A 692 4.33 18.84 -5.24
N SER A 693 5.44 18.18 -4.96
CA SER A 693 5.85 17.83 -3.60
C SER A 693 6.07 19.08 -2.75
N SER A 694 5.25 19.26 -1.72
CA SER A 694 5.37 20.38 -0.78
C SER A 694 6.73 20.40 -0.09
N ILE A 695 7.28 19.23 0.25
CA ILE A 695 8.58 19.06 0.93
C ILE A 695 9.74 19.59 0.07
N LEU A 696 9.69 19.40 -1.25
CA LEU A 696 10.74 19.86 -2.15
C LEU A 696 10.59 21.34 -2.50
N LEU A 697 9.36 21.86 -2.46
CA LEU A 697 9.03 23.26 -2.78
C LEU A 697 9.11 24.19 -1.57
N GLU A 698 9.16 23.65 -0.35
CA GLU A 698 9.32 24.42 0.88
C GLU A 698 10.63 25.22 0.85
N LYS A 699 10.55 26.50 1.20
CA LYS A 699 11.68 27.42 1.20
C LYS A 699 12.24 27.55 2.59
N ASP A 700 13.56 27.52 2.67
CA ASP A 700 14.30 27.80 3.89
C ASP A 700 14.32 29.30 4.23
N SER A 701 14.97 29.66 5.33
CA SER A 701 15.17 31.04 5.77
C SER A 701 15.90 31.93 4.75
N ASN A 702 16.62 31.34 3.80
CA ASN A 702 17.34 32.04 2.73
C ASN A 702 16.52 32.14 1.44
N GLY A 703 15.28 31.65 1.43
CA GLY A 703 14.38 31.64 0.28
C GLY A 703 14.73 30.59 -0.78
N ARG A 704 15.63 29.64 -0.47
CA ARG A 704 15.98 28.50 -1.33
C ARG A 704 15.17 27.28 -0.95
N SER A 705 14.78 26.49 -1.94
CA SER A 705 14.09 25.21 -1.75
C SER A 705 15.02 24.03 -2.01
N ASN A 706 14.66 22.84 -1.51
CA ASN A 706 15.39 21.61 -1.85
C ASN A 706 15.36 21.30 -3.37
N LEU A 707 14.32 21.76 -4.07
CA LEU A 707 14.23 21.67 -5.53
C LEU A 707 15.31 22.53 -6.21
N ASP A 708 15.59 23.73 -5.71
CA ASP A 708 16.61 24.62 -6.25
C ASP A 708 18.01 23.96 -6.15
N ASP A 709 18.30 23.37 -4.99
CA ASP A 709 19.55 22.62 -4.76
C ASP A 709 19.67 21.40 -5.68
N LEU A 710 18.57 20.67 -5.91
CA LEU A 710 18.54 19.56 -6.86
C LEU A 710 18.82 20.03 -8.29
N ILE A 711 18.22 21.14 -8.73
CA ILE A 711 18.42 21.69 -10.08
C ILE A 711 19.88 22.15 -10.27
N GLU A 712 20.46 22.79 -9.25
CA GLU A 712 21.88 23.19 -9.25
C GLU A 712 22.79 21.97 -9.30
N GLY A 713 22.59 20.99 -8.40
CA GLY A 713 23.38 19.76 -8.36
C GLY A 713 23.33 18.96 -9.67
N ARG A 714 22.21 18.98 -10.40
CA ARG A 714 22.13 18.37 -11.74
C ARG A 714 23.10 18.99 -12.74
N ARG A 715 23.47 20.26 -12.61
CA ARG A 715 24.49 20.90 -13.47
C ARG A 715 25.88 20.38 -13.12
N ASP A 716 26.19 20.28 -11.84
CA ASP A 716 27.48 19.77 -11.36
C ASP A 716 27.70 18.32 -11.75
N LEU A 717 26.65 17.49 -11.69
CA LEU A 717 26.72 16.10 -12.15
C LEU A 717 26.98 15.97 -13.66
N LYS A 718 26.49 16.91 -14.49
CA LYS A 718 26.83 16.94 -15.92
C LYS A 718 28.31 17.22 -16.13
N LEU A 719 28.89 18.14 -15.35
CA LEU A 719 30.32 18.42 -15.38
C LEU A 719 31.13 17.21 -14.90
N LEU A 720 30.68 16.53 -13.83
CA LEU A 720 31.32 15.30 -13.37
C LEU A 720 31.29 14.20 -14.44
N ILE A 721 30.19 14.03 -15.18
CA ILE A 721 30.12 13.08 -16.31
C ILE A 721 31.15 13.43 -17.39
N VAL A 722 31.34 14.71 -17.71
CA VAL A 722 32.40 15.16 -18.63
C VAL A 722 33.77 14.77 -18.10
N SER A 723 34.05 15.02 -16.81
CA SER A 723 35.32 14.65 -16.18
C SER A 723 35.57 13.13 -16.19
N LEU A 724 34.55 12.33 -15.90
CA LEU A 724 34.62 10.86 -15.95
C LEU A 724 34.86 10.36 -17.37
N ALA A 725 34.16 10.93 -18.36
CA ALA A 725 34.33 10.59 -19.77
C ALA A 725 35.74 10.94 -20.27
N ASN A 726 36.27 12.11 -19.88
CA ASN A 726 37.63 12.52 -20.20
C ASN A 726 38.68 11.58 -19.58
N PHE A 727 38.46 11.09 -18.36
CA PHE A 727 39.36 10.12 -17.74
C PHE A 727 39.35 8.78 -18.50
N ILE A 728 38.16 8.28 -18.88
CA ILE A 728 38.05 7.08 -19.70
C ILE A 728 38.78 7.28 -21.03
N SER A 729 38.49 8.34 -21.77
CA SER A 729 39.00 8.54 -23.12
C SER A 729 40.50 8.89 -23.19
N ASN A 730 41.07 9.52 -22.16
CA ASN A 730 42.46 9.98 -22.18
C ASN A 730 43.42 9.16 -21.30
N GLN A 731 42.97 8.65 -20.15
CA GLN A 731 43.85 7.98 -19.18
C GLN A 731 43.73 6.45 -19.23
N LEU A 732 42.52 5.93 -19.52
CA LEU A 732 42.28 4.49 -19.52
C LEU A 732 42.47 3.84 -20.89
N ILE A 733 42.19 4.56 -21.98
CA ILE A 733 42.45 4.07 -23.34
C ILE A 733 43.96 4.12 -23.64
N ASN A 734 44.51 3.01 -24.11
CA ASN A 734 45.92 2.89 -24.49
C ASN A 734 46.20 3.24 -25.96
N GLU A 735 47.45 3.10 -26.38
CA GLU A 735 47.86 3.33 -27.77
C GLU A 735 47.16 2.39 -28.77
N ASP A 736 46.78 1.19 -28.31
CA ASP A 736 46.00 0.22 -29.09
C ASP A 736 44.50 0.52 -29.13
N SER A 737 44.07 1.67 -28.58
CA SER A 737 42.66 2.08 -28.45
C SER A 737 41.80 1.13 -27.61
N LEU A 738 42.41 0.35 -26.72
CA LEU A 738 41.73 -0.49 -25.74
C LEU A 738 41.81 0.12 -24.34
N VAL A 739 40.74 -0.04 -23.57
CA VAL A 739 40.62 0.40 -22.19
C VAL A 739 41.35 -0.58 -21.28
N GLN A 740 42.29 -0.06 -20.49
CA GLN A 740 42.99 -0.81 -19.46
C GLN A 740 42.08 -1.07 -18.26
N SER A 741 42.17 -2.27 -17.69
CA SER A 741 41.30 -2.67 -16.56
C SER A 741 41.55 -1.88 -15.29
N GLN A 742 42.81 -1.48 -15.07
CA GLN A 742 43.24 -0.83 -13.84
C GLN A 742 44.17 0.36 -14.10
N TYR A 743 43.99 1.39 -13.29
CA TYR A 743 44.88 2.55 -13.22
C TYR A 743 45.32 2.76 -11.77
N LYS A 744 46.64 2.93 -11.56
CA LYS A 744 47.24 3.18 -10.26
C LYS A 744 47.37 4.68 -10.04
N LEU A 745 46.54 5.24 -9.15
CA LEU A 745 46.43 6.68 -8.89
C LEU A 745 47.76 7.33 -8.51
N LYS A 746 48.44 6.81 -7.48
CA LYS A 746 49.71 7.37 -6.97
C LYS A 746 50.85 7.32 -7.99
N GLU A 747 50.80 6.39 -8.93
CA GLU A 747 51.85 6.21 -9.94
C GLU A 747 51.52 6.92 -11.27
N PHE A 748 50.29 7.42 -11.42
CA PHE A 748 49.73 7.91 -12.68
C PHE A 748 50.00 6.96 -13.86
N LYS A 749 49.80 5.66 -13.61
CA LYS A 749 50.13 4.61 -14.57
C LYS A 749 49.03 3.58 -14.71
N ARG A 750 48.81 3.17 -15.95
CA ARG A 750 48.00 2.00 -16.32
C ARG A 750 48.72 0.73 -15.87
N SER A 751 47.97 -0.25 -15.36
CA SER A 751 48.54 -1.55 -15.00
C SER A 751 48.75 -2.37 -16.27
N ALA A 752 50.00 -2.59 -16.68
CA ALA A 752 50.34 -3.41 -17.86
C ALA A 752 50.16 -4.92 -17.62
N GLU A 753 49.94 -5.33 -16.36
CA GLU A 753 49.89 -6.74 -15.95
C GLU A 753 48.51 -7.39 -16.15
N VAL A 754 47.47 -6.61 -16.47
CA VAL A 754 46.09 -7.12 -16.56
C VAL A 754 45.65 -7.24 -18.02
N PRO A 755 45.26 -8.45 -18.49
CA PRO A 755 44.77 -8.63 -19.85
C PRO A 755 43.50 -7.81 -20.12
N TYR A 756 43.37 -7.28 -21.34
CA TYR A 756 42.16 -6.57 -21.77
C TYR A 756 40.92 -7.46 -21.62
N ARG A 757 39.86 -6.93 -21.02
CA ARG A 757 38.58 -7.62 -20.88
C ARG A 757 37.55 -7.03 -21.83
N ALA A 758 36.95 -7.86 -22.67
CA ALA A 758 35.98 -7.40 -23.68
C ALA A 758 34.75 -6.74 -23.04
N TYR A 759 34.29 -7.24 -21.88
CA TYR A 759 33.15 -6.64 -21.18
C TYR A 759 33.45 -5.24 -20.62
N GLU A 760 34.71 -4.92 -20.30
CA GLU A 760 35.11 -3.59 -19.83
C GLU A 760 35.11 -2.59 -20.98
N GLN A 761 35.55 -3.04 -22.16
CA GLN A 761 35.42 -2.27 -23.40
C GLN A 761 33.95 -1.94 -23.66
N ALA A 762 33.07 -2.93 -23.50
CA ALA A 762 31.62 -2.75 -23.66
C ALA A 762 31.06 -1.69 -22.69
N TYR A 763 31.41 -1.73 -21.40
CA TYR A 763 30.99 -0.70 -20.45
C TYR A 763 31.53 0.69 -20.82
N ALA A 764 32.78 0.79 -21.25
CA ALA A 764 33.37 2.05 -21.67
C ALA A 764 32.68 2.63 -22.91
N ILE A 765 32.37 1.81 -23.93
CA ILE A 765 31.57 2.21 -25.10
C ILE A 765 30.24 2.82 -24.63
N ARG A 766 29.51 2.14 -23.75
CA ARG A 766 28.21 2.62 -23.26
C ARG A 766 28.35 3.94 -22.48
N ALA A 767 29.35 4.04 -21.62
CA ALA A 767 29.60 5.24 -20.82
C ALA A 767 29.95 6.44 -21.71
N LEU A 768 30.81 6.26 -22.71
CA LEU A 768 31.18 7.29 -23.67
C LEU A 768 29.99 7.70 -24.57
N LEU A 769 29.16 6.74 -24.99
CA LEU A 769 27.92 7.04 -25.71
C LEU A 769 26.92 7.83 -24.85
N ALA A 770 26.80 7.51 -23.55
CA ALA A 770 25.97 8.27 -22.62
C ALA A 770 26.50 9.70 -22.46
N ALA A 771 27.81 9.87 -22.27
CA ALA A 771 28.45 11.18 -22.20
C ALA A 771 28.26 11.99 -23.50
N TRP A 772 28.41 11.37 -24.67
CA TRP A 772 28.13 12.01 -25.96
C TRP A 772 26.66 12.43 -26.09
N LYS A 773 25.71 11.56 -25.74
CA LYS A 773 24.27 11.88 -25.80
C LYS A 773 23.93 13.11 -24.96
N LEU A 774 24.55 13.24 -23.79
CA LEU A 774 24.34 14.33 -22.85
C LEU A 774 25.02 15.64 -23.27
N THR A 775 26.26 15.57 -23.74
CA THR A 775 27.14 16.74 -23.94
C THR A 775 27.27 17.18 -25.39
N LYS A 776 26.97 16.28 -26.34
CA LYS A 776 27.23 16.43 -27.78
C LYS A 776 28.70 16.64 -28.14
N ILE A 777 29.64 16.23 -27.28
CA ILE A 777 31.08 16.26 -27.57
C ILE A 777 31.42 15.02 -28.41
N ASP A 778 31.66 15.22 -29.71
CA ASP A 778 31.89 14.14 -30.69
C ASP A 778 33.11 13.27 -30.37
N ALA A 779 34.11 13.82 -29.67
CA ALA A 779 35.29 13.05 -29.24
C ALA A 779 34.92 11.80 -28.43
N TYR A 780 33.85 11.83 -27.62
CA TYR A 780 33.40 10.65 -26.89
C TYR A 780 32.79 9.58 -27.81
N LEU A 781 32.04 10.00 -28.83
CA LEU A 781 31.53 9.07 -29.83
C LEU A 781 32.69 8.46 -30.63
N TRP A 782 33.67 9.27 -31.04
CA TRP A 782 34.85 8.79 -31.75
C TRP A 782 35.63 7.78 -30.90
N SER A 783 35.87 8.06 -29.62
CA SER A 783 36.51 7.09 -28.72
C SER A 783 35.71 5.79 -28.57
N ALA A 784 34.37 5.85 -28.51
CA ALA A 784 33.55 4.65 -28.48
C ALA A 784 33.66 3.81 -29.77
N GLN A 785 33.71 4.48 -30.93
CA GLN A 785 33.95 3.82 -32.23
C GLN A 785 35.36 3.23 -32.33
N GLU A 786 36.39 3.95 -31.87
CA GLU A 786 37.77 3.49 -31.84
C GLU A 786 37.95 2.24 -30.97
N ILE A 787 37.32 2.20 -29.79
CA ILE A 787 37.29 0.99 -28.95
C ILE A 787 36.68 -0.18 -29.73
N TYR A 788 35.54 0.03 -30.41
CA TYR A 788 34.92 -1.02 -31.22
C TYR A 788 35.85 -1.52 -32.35
N TYR A 789 36.52 -0.62 -33.06
CA TYR A 789 37.48 -0.99 -34.11
C TYR A 789 38.67 -1.76 -33.53
N ALA A 790 39.18 -1.35 -32.37
CA ALA A 790 40.24 -2.05 -31.66
C ALA A 790 39.80 -3.45 -31.19
N MET A 791 38.57 -3.59 -30.70
CA MET A 791 37.98 -4.88 -30.37
C MET A 791 37.92 -5.79 -31.60
N ASN A 792 37.51 -5.29 -32.77
CA ASN A 792 37.49 -6.07 -34.01
C ASN A 792 38.89 -6.52 -34.43
N LYS A 793 39.90 -5.67 -34.26
CA LYS A 793 41.29 -5.96 -34.63
C LYS A 793 41.96 -6.97 -33.69
N GLN A 794 41.70 -6.88 -32.39
CA GLN A 794 42.52 -7.55 -31.37
C GLN A 794 41.77 -8.59 -30.55
N LEU A 795 40.47 -8.41 -30.35
CA LEU A 795 39.66 -9.25 -29.46
C LEU A 795 38.66 -10.13 -30.22
N PHE A 796 38.43 -9.90 -31.51
CA PHE A 796 37.55 -10.76 -32.31
C PHE A 796 38.21 -12.12 -32.57
N ASN A 797 37.49 -13.19 -32.28
CA ASN A 797 37.94 -14.55 -32.51
C ASN A 797 37.10 -15.24 -33.60
N PRO A 798 37.71 -15.59 -34.77
CA PRO A 798 36.99 -16.26 -35.84
C PRO A 798 36.44 -17.65 -35.48
N LYS A 799 36.99 -18.35 -34.49
CA LYS A 799 36.45 -19.65 -34.04
C LYS A 799 35.18 -19.46 -33.24
N GLU A 800 35.18 -18.48 -32.32
CA GLU A 800 34.00 -18.14 -31.52
C GLU A 800 32.94 -17.38 -32.32
N GLN A 801 33.31 -16.79 -33.47
CA GLN A 801 32.48 -15.82 -34.21
C GLN A 801 31.99 -14.69 -33.27
N PHE A 802 32.81 -14.34 -32.28
CA PHE A 802 32.54 -13.34 -31.25
C PHE A 802 33.85 -12.88 -30.60
N TYR A 803 33.75 -11.93 -29.67
CA TYR A 803 34.90 -11.42 -28.93
C TYR A 803 35.38 -12.39 -27.85
N VAL A 804 36.68 -12.34 -27.55
CA VAL A 804 37.38 -13.01 -26.44
C VAL A 804 38.11 -11.96 -25.59
N ASN A 805 38.59 -12.34 -24.41
CA ASN A 805 39.50 -11.48 -23.65
C ASN A 805 40.90 -11.47 -24.27
N GLY A 806 41.74 -10.51 -23.91
CA GLY A 806 43.10 -10.36 -24.42
C GLY A 806 44.03 -11.54 -24.06
N ASP A 807 43.68 -12.34 -23.06
CA ASP A 807 44.34 -13.61 -22.73
C ASP A 807 43.81 -14.81 -23.55
N GLY A 808 42.89 -14.57 -24.49
CA GLY A 808 42.24 -15.58 -25.33
C GLY A 808 41.08 -16.32 -24.66
N THR A 809 40.76 -16.03 -23.39
CA THR A 809 39.64 -16.69 -22.70
C THR A 809 38.29 -16.25 -23.28
N THR A 810 37.37 -17.20 -23.40
CA THR A 810 36.02 -16.94 -23.92
C THR A 810 35.18 -16.17 -22.90
N LEU A 811 34.26 -15.35 -23.41
CA LEU A 811 33.34 -14.59 -22.56
C LEU A 811 32.30 -15.54 -21.97
N ASP A 812 32.04 -15.38 -20.67
CA ASP A 812 30.90 -16.00 -20.02
C ASP A 812 29.58 -15.37 -20.50
N PHE A 813 28.46 -15.95 -20.07
CA PHE A 813 27.14 -15.48 -20.47
C PHE A 813 26.88 -14.00 -20.12
N PRO A 814 27.07 -13.54 -18.86
CA PRO A 814 26.92 -12.12 -18.51
C PRO A 814 27.76 -11.17 -19.37
N GLN A 815 29.04 -11.52 -19.60
CA GLN A 815 29.95 -10.71 -20.41
C GLN A 815 29.48 -10.60 -21.87
N LYS A 816 28.97 -11.70 -22.45
CA LYS A 816 28.37 -11.70 -23.80
C LYS A 816 27.17 -10.78 -23.88
N VAL A 817 26.25 -10.84 -22.91
CA VAL A 817 25.03 -10.00 -22.90
C VAL A 817 25.37 -8.51 -22.80
N VAL A 818 26.28 -8.13 -21.90
CA VAL A 818 26.74 -6.73 -21.77
C VAL A 818 27.40 -6.25 -23.07
N THR A 819 28.25 -7.10 -23.68
CA THR A 819 28.92 -6.78 -24.95
C THR A 819 27.91 -6.60 -26.08
N LEU A 820 26.93 -7.49 -26.22
CA LEU A 820 25.86 -7.36 -27.21
C LEU A 820 25.06 -6.07 -27.02
N LEU A 821 24.74 -5.70 -25.77
CA LEU A 821 24.02 -4.47 -25.49
C LEU A 821 24.81 -3.24 -25.90
N ALA A 822 26.09 -3.15 -25.51
CA ALA A 822 26.96 -2.04 -25.86
C ALA A 822 27.09 -1.85 -27.38
N LEU A 823 27.28 -2.95 -28.10
CA LEU A 823 27.40 -2.92 -29.55
C LEU A 823 26.09 -2.55 -30.23
N THR A 824 24.95 -3.04 -29.73
CA THR A 824 23.62 -2.68 -30.24
C THR A 824 23.34 -1.19 -30.03
N GLU A 825 23.75 -0.62 -28.89
CA GLU A 825 23.64 0.81 -28.61
C GLU A 825 24.56 1.66 -29.52
N LEU A 826 25.72 1.13 -29.92
CA LEU A 826 26.68 1.80 -30.81
C LEU A 826 26.26 1.73 -32.29
N ALA A 827 25.56 0.67 -32.71
CA ALA A 827 25.24 0.38 -34.11
C ALA A 827 24.67 1.56 -34.91
N PRO A 828 23.72 2.38 -34.39
CA PRO A 828 23.16 3.52 -35.13
C PRO A 828 24.18 4.63 -35.42
N HIS A 829 25.34 4.58 -34.77
CA HIS A 829 26.39 5.58 -34.86
C HIS A 829 27.60 5.09 -35.66
N LEU A 830 27.57 3.88 -36.22
CA LEU A 830 28.64 3.35 -37.04
C LEU A 830 28.44 3.69 -38.53
N PRO A 831 29.53 3.82 -39.32
CA PRO A 831 29.44 3.82 -40.77
C PRO A 831 28.71 2.58 -41.29
N VAL A 832 28.04 2.69 -42.44
CA VAL A 832 27.21 1.63 -43.02
C VAL A 832 27.95 0.29 -43.12
N GLU A 833 29.21 0.30 -43.55
CA GLU A 833 30.01 -0.93 -43.71
C GLU A 833 30.30 -1.63 -42.38
N SER A 834 30.70 -0.87 -41.36
CA SER A 834 30.90 -1.36 -39.98
C SER A 834 29.61 -1.84 -39.37
N ASN A 835 28.49 -1.16 -39.63
CA ASN A 835 27.18 -1.57 -39.13
C ASN A 835 26.74 -2.92 -39.74
N VAL A 836 26.95 -3.14 -41.04
CA VAL A 836 26.70 -4.44 -41.69
C VAL A 836 27.58 -5.53 -41.08
N GLN A 837 28.87 -5.26 -40.84
CA GLN A 837 29.78 -6.19 -40.18
C GLN A 837 29.31 -6.50 -38.75
N LEU A 838 28.96 -5.47 -37.98
CA LEU A 838 28.46 -5.63 -36.63
C LEU A 838 27.18 -6.48 -36.60
N SER A 839 26.25 -6.22 -37.52
CA SER A 839 25.02 -7.01 -37.63
C SER A 839 25.32 -8.49 -37.86
N LYS A 840 26.35 -8.83 -38.66
CA LYS A 840 26.79 -10.23 -38.85
C LYS A 840 27.37 -10.83 -37.58
N ILE A 841 28.07 -10.04 -36.77
CA ILE A 841 28.61 -10.47 -35.47
C ILE A 841 27.48 -10.68 -34.45
N THR A 842 26.51 -9.77 -34.34
CA THR A 842 25.54 -9.77 -33.24
C THR A 842 24.28 -10.59 -33.52
N SER A 843 23.80 -10.64 -34.76
CA SER A 843 22.52 -11.29 -35.10
C SER A 843 22.44 -12.76 -34.68
N PRO A 844 23.46 -13.61 -34.90
CA PRO A 844 23.42 -15.02 -34.50
C PRO A 844 23.24 -15.18 -32.99
N TRP A 845 23.90 -14.33 -32.20
CA TRP A 845 23.82 -14.35 -30.74
C TRP A 845 22.47 -13.83 -30.23
N LEU A 846 21.93 -12.76 -30.85
CA LEU A 846 20.58 -12.26 -30.53
C LEU A 846 19.50 -13.30 -30.82
N GLN A 847 19.62 -14.04 -31.92
CA GLN A 847 18.74 -15.15 -32.25
C GLN A 847 18.88 -16.30 -31.25
N ALA A 848 20.12 -16.68 -30.89
CA ALA A 848 20.36 -17.73 -29.90
C ALA A 848 19.84 -17.36 -28.49
N LEU A 849 19.98 -16.10 -28.06
CA LEU A 849 19.39 -15.59 -26.82
C LEU A 849 17.86 -15.66 -26.85
N SER A 850 17.25 -15.35 -27.99
CA SER A 850 15.80 -15.45 -28.18
C SER A 850 15.31 -16.89 -28.02
N GLY A 851 16.11 -17.86 -28.48
CA GLY A 851 15.82 -19.30 -28.47
C GLY A 851 16.06 -20.03 -27.15
N LEU A 852 16.52 -19.36 -26.08
CA LEU A 852 16.65 -19.99 -24.76
C LEU A 852 15.27 -20.42 -24.21
N GLN A 853 15.19 -21.56 -23.52
CA GLN A 853 13.93 -21.98 -22.88
C GLN A 853 13.69 -21.20 -21.58
N ASN A 854 12.41 -20.86 -21.30
CA ASN A 854 12.01 -20.07 -20.13
C ASN A 854 11.94 -20.88 -18.84
#